data_AF-A0A4W5P6F1-F1
#
_entry.id   AF-A0A4W5P6F1-F1
#
_cell.length_a   1.000
_cell.length_b   1.000
_cell.length_c   1.000
_cell.angle_alpha   90.00
_cell.angle_beta   90.00
_cell.angle_gamma   90.00
#
_symmetry.space_group_name_H-M   'P 1'
#
loop_
_entity.id
_entity.type
_entity.pdbx_description
1 polymer ?
#
loop_
_entity_poly.entity_id
_entity_poly.type
_entity_poly.pdbx_seq_one_letter_code
_entity_poly.pdbx_strand_id
1 'polypeptide(L)'
;MESYIRGAWWRWKFRNILPVALLLMSLQRQAVLSCSISNCVVVLTDSQGAFTSPCYPQDYDSSQACKWTLQAPAGFIVQITFLDFELEEALGCIYDRVIVNTGNQDVKFCGLTANGLTLNSTGNVMEVSFNSDFSVQKKGFSVSFRQVAVVLRNQKVTVSNGAGKVVQVSNSVTIPPLQQYTVCFEIAWHNQKSKETIFSYTRQEDSSGEEALSFGNNQDGVALVMSNETCLIDSILNASDFTSTMKQFCLTWASTTGNVTLYYNSNYRAKTCSNTIGHSVGAGGLFRLGSHSSFDGTIYNFRLWDYAMGMTQLVALTCDAVGNVIDWDNSFWDIPSSLAQTDSVLSCSTSVPVYTSQTTSCASPGLGCPEGLFYRISFVVNDKEAKVTESDVEKTVAQWLNQTFQNWIHVVYVDNVSIQPNSDSQLKRSVSKKYTCQALLVYQTTTNVTLGEVAISTRMVGSGPIIGNGLELETVAVQSVENCPEETPLHYIWPESRPTVTQYVPCFPNKDQNTSRTCVISPLNYTAFWGAPDFSNCTDIDSINVSAENAAEVAVQLADIIKNELSTEEVSSVVGKVKELVNVAKINTHLATTVLNIISNVMTSSVSALAVASERTLKTVDELVQKLEFDGPSVSITSKNLALGISTLNHGKFNGTSFSAFIQPNTSDLQIDFESNQVNPLAQVTLPATLLKNLTDAETAAISRINFMFFSKIGLFQDEQDGLSLNSYVVASSVGNYSIGNLQDPVEIEIVHLNYQPKPKPTCMFWDFTMKNGSGGWNSKGCRVSPMSNGNKTICLCDHLTHFGILMDISGSTAKIDEKNTKILTFITYIGCGISAIFSAVTLLTYIAFEKLRRDYPSKILMNLSTSLLFLNMVFLLDGWLASFEMEGLCVAVAVFLHFFLLTSFTWMGLESIHMYIALVKVFNTYIRRYILKFCIVGWGLPAVIVATVVAIDKNSYGKMEYGKGETGQGSSEFCWIRSHVVFYVTCVGYFSVLFLLNVAMFIVVMIQICGRNGKRSNRTLREEVLRNLRSVVSLTFLLGMTWGFAFFAWGPVNLVFMYLFSIFNSLQGLFIFIFHCALKENVQKQWRRYLCCGRFRLADNSDWSKTATNNTKKVSSDTVGKSLSSSSFGSSTANWTSKAKATLNPFAKRNSNAGKGYSNQTNPKSVSSDGEASSSSIIPVHQVIDKVKGYCSVRSDNFYKNIIMSDSFSHNTKF
;
A
#
# COMPACT_ATOMS: atom_id res chain seq x y z
N MET A 1 2.78 -45.27 -9.41
CA MET A 1 3.00 -43.96 -8.75
C MET A 1 2.75 -42.86 -9.78
N GLU A 2 1.51 -42.78 -10.28
CA GLU A 2 1.01 -41.80 -11.26
C GLU A 2 -0.45 -41.51 -10.90
N SER A 3 -0.67 -40.69 -9.88
CA SER A 3 -2.05 -40.39 -9.39
C SER A 3 -2.17 -39.08 -8.62
N TYR A 4 -1.13 -38.23 -8.61
CA TYR A 4 -1.16 -36.89 -8.03
C TYR A 4 -0.51 -35.89 -8.99
N ILE A 5 -0.92 -34.62 -8.91
CA ILE A 5 -0.43 -33.49 -9.72
C ILE A 5 -0.73 -33.56 -11.24
N ARG A 6 -2.00 -33.77 -11.59
CA ARG A 6 -2.62 -32.99 -12.69
C ARG A 6 -3.65 -32.04 -12.08
N GLY A 7 -3.66 -30.78 -12.53
CA GLY A 7 -4.85 -29.92 -12.42
C GLY A 7 -5.03 -29.00 -11.21
N ALA A 8 -3.99 -28.65 -10.42
CA ALA A 8 -4.14 -27.73 -9.28
C ALA A 8 -3.21 -26.49 -9.26
N TRP A 9 -1.97 -26.60 -9.75
CA TRP A 9 -0.90 -25.64 -9.40
C TRP A 9 -0.74 -24.38 -10.25
N TRP A 10 -1.54 -24.19 -11.31
CA TRP A 10 -1.48 -23.02 -12.21
C TRP A 10 -2.76 -22.17 -12.21
N ARG A 11 -3.51 -22.17 -11.11
CA ARG A 11 -4.64 -21.25 -10.86
C ARG A 11 -4.42 -20.27 -9.69
N TRP A 12 -3.26 -20.36 -9.02
CA TRP A 12 -2.82 -19.44 -7.98
C TRP A 12 -1.41 -18.90 -8.32
N LYS A 13 -0.99 -17.82 -7.64
CA LYS A 13 0.30 -17.10 -7.84
C LYS A 13 0.52 -16.31 -9.15
N PHE A 14 -0.54 -15.82 -9.81
CA PHE A 14 -0.44 -14.54 -10.54
C PHE A 14 -0.91 -13.33 -9.71
N ARG A 15 -1.79 -13.55 -8.71
CA ARG A 15 -2.27 -12.52 -7.77
C ARG A 15 -1.22 -12.09 -6.73
N ASN A 16 -0.12 -12.84 -6.59
CA ASN A 16 0.89 -12.63 -5.54
C ASN A 16 2.19 -11.99 -6.05
N ILE A 17 2.36 -11.79 -7.37
CA ILE A 17 3.57 -11.16 -7.91
C ILE A 17 3.56 -9.64 -7.66
N LEU A 18 2.40 -8.98 -7.80
CA LEU A 18 2.28 -7.55 -7.52
C LEU A 18 2.47 -7.23 -6.01
N PRO A 19 1.88 -7.97 -5.05
CA PRO A 19 2.21 -7.84 -3.63
C PRO A 19 3.68 -8.12 -3.30
N VAL A 20 4.32 -9.13 -3.91
CA VAL A 20 5.74 -9.42 -3.66
C VAL A 20 6.67 -8.34 -4.23
N ALA A 21 6.32 -7.73 -5.37
CA ALA A 21 7.03 -6.56 -5.87
C ALA A 21 6.89 -5.35 -4.92
N LEU A 22 5.70 -5.10 -4.37
CA LEU A 22 5.48 -4.07 -3.36
C LEU A 22 6.20 -4.38 -2.03
N LEU A 23 6.31 -5.65 -1.64
CA LEU A 23 7.09 -6.09 -0.48
C LEU A 23 8.59 -5.86 -0.68
N LEU A 24 9.12 -6.12 -1.88
CA LEU A 24 10.52 -5.86 -2.23
C LEU A 24 10.82 -4.36 -2.29
N MET A 25 9.89 -3.54 -2.80
CA MET A 25 10.00 -2.08 -2.80
C MET A 25 9.91 -1.45 -1.41
N SER A 26 9.40 -2.17 -0.40
CA SER A 26 9.36 -1.72 1.01
C SER A 26 10.50 -2.25 1.87
N LEU A 27 11.35 -3.15 1.34
CA LEU A 27 12.49 -3.76 2.05
C LEU A 27 13.84 -3.04 1.84
N GLN A 28 13.84 -1.83 1.24
CA GLN A 28 15.03 -0.98 1.10
C GLN A 28 14.97 0.33 1.91
N ARG A 29 14.67 0.21 3.20
CA ARG A 29 15.14 1.16 4.23
C ARG A 29 15.73 0.37 5.40
N GLN A 30 17.06 0.20 5.41
CA GLN A 30 17.76 -0.21 6.62
C GLN A 30 17.87 1.01 7.54
N ALA A 31 17.14 1.00 8.65
CA ALA A 31 17.23 2.03 9.66
C ALA A 31 18.52 1.89 10.48
N VAL A 32 19.16 3.02 10.79
CA VAL A 32 20.10 3.11 11.91
C VAL A 32 19.29 2.98 13.20
N LEU A 33 19.86 2.39 14.25
CA LEU A 33 19.16 2.23 15.53
C LEU A 33 18.89 3.59 16.20
N SER A 34 17.62 3.98 16.14
CA SER A 34 16.91 4.83 17.10
C SER A 34 15.58 4.13 17.43
N CYS A 35 14.84 4.60 18.44
CA CYS A 35 13.58 3.96 18.85
C CYS A 35 12.67 3.67 17.64
N SER A 36 12.23 2.41 17.54
CA SER A 36 11.34 1.99 16.48
C SER A 36 10.00 2.65 16.69
N ILE A 37 9.58 3.51 15.76
CA ILE A 37 8.22 4.06 15.72
C ILE A 37 7.24 2.89 15.61
N SER A 38 6.73 2.45 16.76
CA SER A 38 5.65 1.48 16.84
C SER A 38 4.41 2.14 16.26
N ASN A 39 3.84 1.59 15.19
CA ASN A 39 2.57 2.10 14.67
C ASN A 39 1.50 1.96 15.76
N CYS A 40 1.21 3.05 16.45
CA CYS A 40 0.24 3.11 17.55
C CYS A 40 -1.18 3.44 17.08
N VAL A 41 -1.42 3.47 15.76
CA VAL A 41 -2.75 3.50 15.15
C VAL A 41 -3.09 2.08 14.66
N VAL A 42 -3.78 1.32 15.51
CA VAL A 42 -4.01 -0.13 15.33
C VAL A 42 -5.38 -0.59 15.81
N VAL A 43 -5.93 -1.59 15.12
CA VAL A 43 -7.15 -2.30 15.53
C VAL A 43 -6.75 -3.63 16.16
N LEU A 44 -7.19 -3.90 17.38
CA LEU A 44 -6.86 -5.11 18.14
C LEU A 44 -8.11 -5.98 18.31
N THR A 45 -8.07 -7.20 17.76
CA THR A 45 -9.23 -8.13 17.68
C THR A 45 -9.07 -9.39 18.53
N ASP A 46 -7.94 -9.55 19.23
CA ASP A 46 -7.64 -10.74 20.03
C ASP A 46 -8.52 -10.84 21.28
N SER A 47 -8.70 -12.07 21.79
CA SER A 47 -9.53 -12.33 22.98
C SER A 47 -8.98 -11.68 24.26
N GLN A 48 -7.66 -11.49 24.31
CA GLN A 48 -6.95 -10.76 25.36
C GLN A 48 -5.57 -10.33 24.85
N GLY A 49 -5.01 -9.26 25.42
CA GLY A 49 -3.67 -8.78 25.09
C GLY A 49 -3.25 -7.59 25.94
N ALA A 50 -2.19 -6.91 25.51
CA ALA A 50 -1.73 -5.66 26.11
C ALA A 50 -1.11 -4.74 25.06
N PHE A 51 -1.09 -3.44 25.34
CA PHE A 51 -0.42 -2.40 24.56
C PHE A 51 0.17 -1.34 25.50
N THR A 52 1.11 -0.54 25.00
CA THR A 52 1.78 0.53 25.75
C THR A 52 1.77 1.83 24.96
N SER A 53 2.10 2.94 25.62
CA SER A 53 2.60 4.13 24.91
C SER A 53 3.86 3.79 24.10
N PRO A 54 4.22 4.62 23.10
CA PRO A 54 5.55 4.58 22.48
C PRO A 54 6.67 4.66 23.54
N CYS A 55 7.83 4.08 23.21
CA CYS A 55 9.07 4.09 24.02
C CYS A 55 9.01 3.48 25.45
N TYR A 56 7.84 3.17 25.99
CA TYR A 56 7.64 2.57 27.32
C TYR A 56 8.57 1.37 27.58
N PRO A 57 9.29 1.29 28.73
CA PRO A 57 9.20 2.14 29.92
C PRO A 57 10.21 3.31 29.95
N GLN A 58 10.71 3.75 28.80
CA GLN A 58 11.30 5.09 28.69
C GLN A 58 10.19 6.11 28.42
N ASP A 59 10.51 7.40 28.55
CA ASP A 59 9.55 8.45 28.30
C ASP A 59 9.03 8.41 26.85
N TYR A 60 7.75 8.73 26.64
CA TYR A 60 7.17 8.86 25.31
C TYR A 60 7.73 10.08 24.57
N ASP A 61 7.76 10.04 23.23
CA ASP A 61 8.15 11.20 22.43
C ASP A 61 7.11 12.34 22.52
N SER A 62 7.48 13.56 22.11
CA SER A 62 6.53 14.68 21.96
C SER A 62 5.56 14.48 20.79
N SER A 63 4.49 15.29 20.77
CA SER A 63 3.57 15.45 19.64
C SER A 63 2.97 14.14 19.11
N GLN A 64 2.73 13.16 19.98
CA GLN A 64 2.17 11.86 19.59
C GLN A 64 0.66 11.97 19.31
N ALA A 65 0.18 11.14 18.37
CA ALA A 65 -1.23 10.96 18.07
C ALA A 65 -1.49 9.45 17.84
N CYS A 66 -1.81 8.74 18.92
CA CYS A 66 -1.98 7.29 18.94
C CYS A 66 -3.45 6.90 19.14
N LYS A 67 -3.87 5.78 18.54
CA LYS A 67 -5.24 5.26 18.62
C LYS A 67 -5.32 3.73 18.55
N TRP A 68 -5.76 3.12 19.64
CA TRP A 68 -6.03 1.69 19.76
C TRP A 68 -7.54 1.45 19.72
N THR A 69 -8.04 0.87 18.62
CA THR A 69 -9.44 0.46 18.49
C THR A 69 -9.55 -1.02 18.88
N LEU A 70 -10.14 -1.30 20.04
CA LEU A 70 -10.32 -2.65 20.56
C LEU A 70 -11.67 -3.20 20.09
N GLN A 71 -11.68 -4.29 19.33
CA GLN A 71 -12.88 -4.83 18.70
C GLN A 71 -13.14 -6.30 19.08
N ALA A 72 -14.18 -6.51 19.88
CA ALA A 72 -14.71 -7.82 20.26
C ALA A 72 -15.78 -8.30 19.25
N PRO A 73 -16.07 -9.62 19.17
CA PRO A 73 -17.18 -10.15 18.41
C PRO A 73 -18.53 -9.85 19.06
N ALA A 74 -19.62 -9.91 18.28
CA ALA A 74 -20.97 -9.71 18.80
C ALA A 74 -21.32 -10.75 19.90
N GLY A 75 -21.84 -10.25 21.03
CA GLY A 75 -22.05 -11.02 22.27
C GLY A 75 -21.00 -10.80 23.36
N PHE A 76 -19.93 -10.05 23.06
CA PHE A 76 -18.87 -9.69 24.01
C PHE A 76 -18.74 -8.17 24.14
N ILE A 77 -18.32 -7.72 25.33
CA ILE A 77 -17.80 -6.36 25.58
C ILE A 77 -16.28 -6.40 25.73
N VAL A 78 -15.63 -5.25 25.65
CA VAL A 78 -14.21 -5.06 25.95
C VAL A 78 -14.07 -4.58 27.39
N GLN A 79 -13.12 -5.16 28.13
CA GLN A 79 -12.62 -4.62 29.39
C GLN A 79 -11.14 -4.27 29.23
N ILE A 80 -10.73 -3.10 29.71
CA ILE A 80 -9.33 -2.69 29.84
C ILE A 80 -8.93 -2.50 31.30
N THR A 81 -7.65 -2.66 31.60
CA THR A 81 -7.06 -2.30 32.90
C THR A 81 -5.68 -1.66 32.69
N PHE A 82 -5.50 -0.46 33.24
CA PHE A 82 -4.20 0.22 33.29
C PHE A 82 -3.32 -0.47 34.34
N LEU A 83 -2.21 -1.05 33.87
CA LEU A 83 -1.21 -1.74 34.70
C LEU A 83 -0.18 -0.77 35.27
N ASP A 84 0.09 0.32 34.55
CA ASP A 84 0.94 1.44 34.93
C ASP A 84 0.51 2.67 34.10
N PHE A 85 0.59 3.87 34.67
CA PHE A 85 0.15 5.11 34.02
C PHE A 85 0.77 6.35 34.68
N GLU A 86 1.55 7.11 33.92
CA GLU A 86 2.17 8.39 34.29
C GLU A 86 2.30 9.29 33.05
N LEU A 87 1.46 10.33 32.98
CA LEU A 87 1.47 11.40 31.98
C LEU A 87 1.84 12.73 32.63
N GLU A 88 2.10 13.78 31.84
CA GLU A 88 2.11 15.15 32.37
C GLU A 88 0.74 15.48 33.00
N GLU A 89 0.72 16.32 34.04
CA GLU A 89 -0.49 16.71 34.75
C GLU A 89 -0.89 18.15 34.43
N ALA A 90 -2.13 18.35 33.97
CA ALA A 90 -2.66 19.66 33.59
C ALA A 90 -4.14 19.77 33.96
N LEU A 91 -4.59 20.98 34.31
CA LEU A 91 -6.00 21.22 34.63
C LEU A 91 -6.88 20.92 33.39
N GLY A 92 -7.77 19.94 33.52
CA GLY A 92 -8.61 19.47 32.41
C GLY A 92 -7.89 18.59 31.37
N CYS A 93 -6.65 18.15 31.65
CA CYS A 93 -5.80 17.40 30.72
C CYS A 93 -5.68 18.11 29.36
N ILE A 94 -5.18 19.36 29.38
CA ILE A 94 -5.01 20.23 28.20
C ILE A 94 -3.66 20.07 27.50
N TYR A 95 -2.65 19.56 28.21
CA TYR A 95 -1.35 19.15 27.68
C TYR A 95 -1.50 17.67 27.21
N ASP A 96 -0.68 16.76 27.73
CA ASP A 96 -0.80 15.31 27.52
C ASP A 96 -2.13 14.74 28.03
N ARG A 97 -2.74 13.82 27.27
CA ARG A 97 -3.99 13.15 27.67
C ARG A 97 -4.18 11.78 27.02
N VAL A 98 -4.79 10.86 27.77
CA VAL A 98 -5.45 9.65 27.23
C VAL A 98 -6.96 9.87 27.24
N ILE A 99 -7.65 9.48 26.17
CA ILE A 99 -9.11 9.47 26.09
C ILE A 99 -9.59 8.04 25.88
N VAL A 100 -10.51 7.57 26.74
CA VAL A 100 -11.16 6.26 26.59
C VAL A 100 -12.62 6.47 26.20
N ASN A 101 -12.99 6.01 25.01
CA ASN A 101 -14.38 5.94 24.53
C ASN A 101 -14.95 4.55 24.82
N THR A 102 -15.96 4.48 25.69
CA THR A 102 -16.63 3.24 26.12
C THR A 102 -17.82 2.84 25.23
N GLY A 103 -18.07 3.56 24.14
CA GLY A 103 -19.25 3.43 23.27
C GLY A 103 -20.43 4.34 23.64
N ASN A 104 -20.43 4.94 24.85
CA ASN A 104 -21.45 5.91 25.27
C ASN A 104 -20.92 7.13 26.03
N GLN A 105 -19.65 7.13 26.43
CA GLN A 105 -18.96 8.21 27.15
C GLN A 105 -17.50 8.28 26.70
N ASP A 106 -16.94 9.49 26.72
CA ASP A 106 -15.50 9.74 26.53
C ASP A 106 -14.90 10.23 27.86
N VAL A 107 -13.90 9.54 28.40
CA VAL A 107 -13.25 9.90 29.67
C VAL A 107 -11.79 10.28 29.44
N LYS A 108 -11.39 11.47 29.91
CA LYS A 108 -10.02 12.01 29.82
C LYS A 108 -9.22 11.65 31.08
N PHE A 109 -7.95 11.30 30.89
CA PHE A 109 -6.98 11.00 31.95
C PHE A 109 -5.60 11.62 31.66
N CYS A 110 -4.93 12.10 32.71
CA CYS A 110 -3.56 12.64 32.69
C CYS A 110 -2.93 12.53 34.09
N GLY A 111 -1.68 12.97 34.28
CA GLY A 111 -0.95 12.74 35.54
C GLY A 111 -0.88 11.24 35.90
N LEU A 112 -1.23 10.90 37.15
CA LEU A 112 -1.34 9.51 37.64
C LEU A 112 -2.80 8.98 37.65
N THR A 113 -3.78 9.74 37.14
CA THR A 113 -5.21 9.54 37.44
C THR A 113 -5.83 8.22 36.95
N ALA A 114 -5.28 7.56 35.93
CA ALA A 114 -5.78 6.28 35.43
C ALA A 114 -5.11 5.05 36.05
N ASN A 115 -4.07 5.22 36.88
CA ASN A 115 -3.24 4.11 37.34
C ASN A 115 -4.07 3.10 38.18
N GLY A 116 -4.05 1.83 37.78
CA GLY A 116 -4.84 0.76 38.40
C GLY A 116 -6.35 0.76 38.06
N LEU A 117 -6.84 1.66 37.21
CA LEU A 117 -8.27 1.66 36.83
C LEU A 117 -8.62 0.53 35.86
N THR A 118 -9.83 -0.02 36.03
CA THR A 118 -10.47 -0.98 35.10
C THR A 118 -11.72 -0.35 34.50
N LEU A 119 -11.86 -0.39 33.17
CA LEU A 119 -13.00 0.19 32.43
C LEU A 119 -13.63 -0.85 31.49
N ASN A 120 -14.95 -0.76 31.31
CA ASN A 120 -15.74 -1.64 30.43
C ASN A 120 -16.38 -0.82 29.30
N SER A 121 -16.51 -1.41 28.11
CA SER A 121 -17.36 -0.85 27.04
C SER A 121 -18.83 -1.25 27.21
N THR A 122 -19.71 -0.44 26.63
CA THR A 122 -21.15 -0.70 26.53
C THR A 122 -21.50 -1.52 25.28
N GLY A 123 -20.74 -1.37 24.20
CA GLY A 123 -20.79 -2.20 23.00
C GLY A 123 -19.61 -3.17 22.88
N ASN A 124 -19.49 -3.83 21.72
CA ASN A 124 -18.38 -4.73 21.39
C ASN A 124 -17.12 -4.01 20.87
N VAL A 125 -17.06 -2.67 20.99
CA VAL A 125 -15.92 -1.83 20.60
C VAL A 125 -15.59 -0.88 21.74
N MET A 126 -14.30 -0.64 21.96
CA MET A 126 -13.76 0.43 22.80
C MET A 126 -12.64 1.12 22.03
N GLU A 127 -12.52 2.44 22.14
CA GLU A 127 -11.37 3.15 21.57
C GLU A 127 -10.57 3.84 22.68
N VAL A 128 -9.25 3.76 22.58
CA VAL A 128 -8.31 4.49 23.44
C VAL A 128 -7.45 5.35 22.54
N SER A 129 -7.45 6.67 22.73
CA SER A 129 -6.47 7.57 22.10
C SER A 129 -5.49 8.12 23.12
N PHE A 130 -4.29 8.47 22.65
CA PHE A 130 -3.27 9.17 23.41
C PHE A 130 -2.71 10.29 22.56
N ASN A 131 -2.69 11.49 23.13
CA ASN A 131 -2.08 12.66 22.53
C ASN A 131 -1.06 13.25 23.52
N SER A 132 0.16 13.54 23.07
CA SER A 132 1.14 14.33 23.81
C SER A 132 1.41 15.68 23.14
N ASP A 133 1.81 16.69 23.92
CA ASP A 133 2.21 18.00 23.38
C ASP A 133 3.72 18.09 23.07
N PHE A 134 4.19 19.30 22.75
CA PHE A 134 5.56 19.58 22.33
C PHE A 134 6.62 19.49 23.45
N SER A 135 6.27 19.38 24.74
CA SER A 135 7.28 19.36 25.83
C SER A 135 6.82 18.69 27.14
N VAL A 136 7.78 18.33 27.99
CA VAL A 136 7.59 17.71 29.33
C VAL A 136 7.05 16.28 29.27
N GLN A 137 7.80 15.42 28.58
CA GLN A 137 7.53 13.99 28.47
C GLN A 137 7.54 13.25 29.83
N LYS A 138 6.86 12.10 29.89
CA LYS A 138 6.83 11.17 31.03
C LYS A 138 6.89 9.71 30.55
N LYS A 139 7.00 8.80 31.51
CA LYS A 139 7.08 7.34 31.34
C LYS A 139 5.95 6.73 30.51
N GLY A 140 4.75 7.31 30.51
CA GLY A 140 3.61 6.81 29.75
C GLY A 140 2.84 5.70 30.46
N PHE A 141 2.38 4.70 29.71
CA PHE A 141 1.42 3.73 30.24
C PHE A 141 1.55 2.32 29.64
N SER A 142 1.00 1.36 30.38
CA SER A 142 0.78 -0.02 29.96
C SER A 142 -0.67 -0.43 30.26
N VAL A 143 -1.39 -0.88 29.24
CA VAL A 143 -2.80 -1.29 29.31
C VAL A 143 -2.94 -2.75 28.91
N SER A 144 -3.65 -3.51 29.73
CA SER A 144 -4.14 -4.85 29.37
C SER A 144 -5.59 -4.76 28.89
N PHE A 145 -6.00 -5.63 27.96
CA PHE A 145 -7.38 -5.73 27.49
C PHE A 145 -7.84 -7.19 27.42
N ARG A 146 -9.15 -7.42 27.59
CA ARG A 146 -9.80 -8.72 27.40
C ARG A 146 -11.24 -8.58 26.93
N GLN A 147 -11.70 -9.56 26.17
CA GLN A 147 -13.10 -9.72 25.77
C GLN A 147 -13.86 -10.44 26.90
N VAL A 148 -15.04 -9.92 27.26
CA VAL A 148 -15.90 -10.46 28.32
C VAL A 148 -17.28 -10.77 27.73
N ALA A 149 -17.75 -12.01 27.87
CA ALA A 149 -19.05 -12.41 27.34
C ALA A 149 -20.20 -11.70 28.10
N VAL A 150 -21.21 -11.24 27.36
CA VAL A 150 -22.43 -10.67 27.95
C VAL A 150 -23.30 -11.81 28.51
N VAL A 151 -23.80 -11.63 29.73
CA VAL A 151 -24.64 -12.63 30.42
C VAL A 151 -25.93 -12.88 29.65
N LEU A 152 -26.28 -14.14 29.41
CA LEU A 152 -27.48 -14.53 28.64
C LEU A 152 -28.80 -14.02 29.24
N ARG A 153 -28.84 -13.79 30.55
CA ARG A 153 -29.97 -13.15 31.28
C ARG A 153 -30.22 -11.68 30.89
N ASN A 154 -29.30 -11.03 30.16
CA ASN A 154 -29.51 -9.71 29.54
C ASN A 154 -29.90 -9.81 28.06
N GLN A 155 -30.16 -11.02 27.52
CA GLN A 155 -30.38 -11.28 26.10
C GLN A 155 -31.64 -12.11 25.84
N LYS A 156 -32.46 -11.67 24.88
CA LYS A 156 -33.53 -12.46 24.25
C LYS A 156 -33.01 -13.13 22.99
N VAL A 157 -33.62 -14.25 22.59
CA VAL A 157 -33.17 -15.07 21.46
C VAL A 157 -34.26 -15.20 20.41
N THR A 158 -33.95 -14.87 19.16
CA THR A 158 -34.87 -14.97 18.02
C THR A 158 -34.87 -16.38 17.45
N VAL A 159 -36.06 -16.97 17.34
CA VAL A 159 -36.29 -18.29 16.72
C VAL A 159 -37.12 -18.08 15.46
N SER A 160 -36.71 -18.69 14.34
CA SER A 160 -37.44 -18.60 13.07
C SER A 160 -37.16 -19.82 12.18
N ASN A 161 -38.17 -20.20 11.38
CA ASN A 161 -38.18 -21.46 10.61
C ASN A 161 -37.35 -21.42 9.29
N GLY A 162 -36.35 -20.54 9.20
CA GLY A 162 -35.73 -20.15 7.92
C GLY A 162 -34.19 -20.22 7.84
N ALA A 163 -33.49 -20.58 8.91
CA ALA A 163 -32.03 -20.65 8.94
C ALA A 163 -31.52 -21.99 9.48
N GLY A 164 -30.42 -22.49 8.93
CA GLY A 164 -29.69 -23.66 9.44
C GLY A 164 -28.92 -23.39 10.75
N LYS A 165 -29.49 -22.58 11.64
CA LYS A 165 -28.95 -22.14 12.93
C LYS A 165 -29.94 -22.58 14.01
N VAL A 166 -29.74 -23.76 14.56
CA VAL A 166 -30.59 -24.30 15.63
C VAL A 166 -30.05 -23.82 16.98
N VAL A 167 -30.93 -23.35 17.85
CA VAL A 167 -30.60 -23.05 19.26
C VAL A 167 -30.84 -24.32 20.07
N GLN A 168 -29.79 -24.84 20.70
CA GLN A 168 -29.82 -26.10 21.44
C GLN A 168 -29.10 -26.00 22.77
N VAL A 169 -29.47 -26.86 23.71
CA VAL A 169 -28.72 -27.06 24.95
C VAL A 169 -27.34 -27.62 24.61
N SER A 170 -26.30 -27.14 25.30
CA SER A 170 -24.92 -27.52 25.02
C SER A 170 -24.64 -28.97 25.43
N ASN A 171 -23.73 -29.64 24.71
CA ASN A 171 -23.38 -31.04 24.94
C ASN A 171 -22.71 -31.31 26.33
N SER A 172 -22.41 -30.25 27.09
CA SER A 172 -21.98 -30.31 28.49
C SER A 172 -23.11 -30.66 29.47
N VAL A 173 -24.37 -30.44 29.10
CA VAL A 173 -25.55 -30.59 29.98
C VAL A 173 -26.25 -31.92 29.73
N THR A 174 -26.22 -32.82 30.72
CA THR A 174 -26.88 -34.12 30.64
C THR A 174 -28.29 -34.07 31.20
N ILE A 175 -29.30 -34.20 30.35
CA ILE A 175 -30.71 -34.21 30.77
C ILE A 175 -31.08 -35.58 31.40
N PRO A 176 -31.58 -35.62 32.65
CA PRO A 176 -31.97 -36.84 33.35
C PRO A 176 -33.30 -37.40 32.82
N PRO A 177 -33.69 -38.64 33.17
CA PRO A 177 -34.98 -39.18 32.77
C PRO A 177 -36.12 -38.51 33.56
N LEU A 178 -37.03 -37.83 32.86
CA LEU A 178 -38.09 -37.04 33.49
C LEU A 178 -39.38 -37.85 33.64
N GLN A 179 -39.76 -38.16 34.88
CA GLN A 179 -41.11 -38.63 35.27
C GLN A 179 -42.04 -37.49 35.68
N GLN A 180 -41.47 -36.30 35.89
CA GLN A 180 -42.14 -35.05 36.20
C GLN A 180 -41.19 -33.91 35.82
N TYR A 181 -41.72 -32.72 35.55
CA TYR A 181 -40.90 -31.53 35.33
C TYR A 181 -41.68 -30.23 35.56
N THR A 182 -40.94 -29.13 35.67
CA THR A 182 -41.43 -27.76 35.53
C THR A 182 -40.57 -27.05 34.49
N VAL A 183 -41.20 -26.39 33.53
CA VAL A 183 -40.51 -25.61 32.50
C VAL A 183 -41.10 -24.20 32.46
N CYS A 184 -40.26 -23.18 32.58
CA CYS A 184 -40.66 -21.78 32.57
C CYS A 184 -39.85 -21.01 31.53
N PHE A 185 -40.51 -20.12 30.80
CA PHE A 185 -39.90 -19.28 29.78
C PHE A 185 -40.76 -18.04 29.54
N GLU A 186 -40.15 -17.03 28.93
CA GLU A 186 -40.84 -15.84 28.43
C GLU A 186 -40.82 -15.86 26.90
N ILE A 187 -41.95 -15.57 26.25
CA ILE A 187 -42.08 -15.65 24.78
C ILE A 187 -42.87 -14.47 24.21
N ALA A 188 -42.46 -14.00 23.02
CA ALA A 188 -43.18 -13.08 22.15
C ALA A 188 -43.29 -13.69 20.75
N TRP A 189 -44.50 -13.85 20.22
CA TRP A 189 -44.79 -14.54 18.95
C TRP A 189 -45.28 -13.55 17.91
N HIS A 190 -44.68 -13.53 16.72
CA HIS A 190 -44.96 -12.52 15.69
C HIS A 190 -45.82 -13.02 14.53
N ASN A 191 -45.66 -14.28 14.10
CA ASN A 191 -46.51 -14.90 13.08
C ASN A 191 -46.90 -16.33 13.45
N GLN A 192 -48.19 -16.57 13.75
CA GLN A 192 -48.73 -17.89 14.09
C GLN A 192 -49.08 -18.74 12.84
N LYS A 193 -48.77 -20.04 12.87
CA LYS A 193 -49.09 -21.02 11.80
C LYS A 193 -49.79 -22.26 12.40
N SER A 194 -50.37 -23.09 11.53
CA SER A 194 -51.18 -24.26 11.92
C SER A 194 -50.41 -25.46 12.48
N LYS A 195 -49.07 -25.45 12.44
CA LYS A 195 -48.20 -26.33 13.24
C LYS A 195 -46.87 -25.64 13.50
N GLU A 196 -46.57 -25.35 14.76
CA GLU A 196 -45.34 -24.67 15.19
C GLU A 196 -44.92 -25.14 16.59
N THR A 197 -43.65 -25.55 16.73
CA THR A 197 -43.04 -26.04 17.95
C THR A 197 -42.25 -24.91 18.63
N ILE A 198 -42.43 -24.74 19.94
CA ILE A 198 -41.71 -23.77 20.78
C ILE A 198 -40.42 -24.37 21.34
N PHE A 199 -40.48 -25.61 21.83
CA PHE A 199 -39.32 -26.39 22.23
C PHE A 199 -39.53 -27.88 21.93
N SER A 200 -38.44 -28.59 21.67
CA SER A 200 -38.45 -30.04 21.44
C SER A 200 -37.25 -30.74 22.05
N TYR A 201 -37.41 -32.03 22.28
CA TYR A 201 -36.41 -32.93 22.82
C TYR A 201 -36.50 -34.28 22.09
N THR A 202 -35.42 -34.65 21.40
CA THR A 202 -35.37 -35.85 20.54
C THR A 202 -34.36 -36.85 21.10
N ARG A 203 -34.73 -38.14 21.20
CA ARG A 203 -33.80 -39.20 21.64
C ARG A 203 -32.68 -39.39 20.61
N GLN A 204 -31.46 -39.61 21.07
CA GLN A 204 -30.28 -39.68 20.19
C GLN A 204 -30.14 -41.00 19.40
N GLU A 205 -30.89 -42.04 19.78
CA GLU A 205 -30.84 -43.37 19.16
C GLU A 205 -31.79 -43.54 17.96
N ASP A 206 -32.84 -42.73 17.87
CA ASP A 206 -33.96 -42.91 16.93
C ASP A 206 -33.76 -42.08 15.65
N SER A 207 -33.28 -42.72 14.58
CA SER A 207 -33.10 -42.07 13.26
C SER A 207 -34.41 -41.71 12.53
N SER A 208 -35.57 -41.90 13.18
CA SER A 208 -36.89 -41.42 12.74
C SER A 208 -37.11 -39.92 13.04
N GLY A 209 -36.38 -39.35 14.01
CA GLY A 209 -36.53 -37.94 14.40
C GLY A 209 -37.76 -37.64 15.27
N GLU A 210 -38.27 -38.63 16.01
CA GLU A 210 -39.44 -38.47 16.88
C GLU A 210 -39.16 -37.57 18.09
N GLU A 211 -40.12 -36.67 18.38
CA GLU A 211 -40.06 -35.72 19.51
C GLU A 211 -40.52 -36.42 20.80
N ALA A 212 -39.58 -36.90 21.61
CA ALA A 212 -39.85 -37.59 22.87
C ALA A 212 -40.44 -36.67 23.97
N LEU A 213 -40.20 -35.36 23.85
CA LEU A 213 -40.96 -34.30 24.50
C LEU A 213 -41.01 -33.09 23.55
N SER A 214 -42.19 -32.52 23.30
CA SER A 214 -42.30 -31.22 22.61
C SER A 214 -43.56 -30.46 23.00
N PHE A 215 -43.50 -29.14 22.82
CA PHE A 215 -44.59 -28.22 23.13
C PHE A 215 -44.78 -27.20 22.01
N GLY A 216 -46.04 -26.95 21.63
CA GLY A 216 -46.35 -25.96 20.59
C GLY A 216 -47.81 -26.00 20.12
N ASN A 217 -48.08 -25.34 19.00
CA ASN A 217 -49.34 -25.42 18.30
C ASN A 217 -49.33 -26.61 17.32
N ASN A 218 -50.36 -27.46 17.38
CA ASN A 218 -50.60 -28.53 16.42
C ASN A 218 -51.86 -28.22 15.58
N GLN A 219 -52.17 -29.05 14.58
CA GLN A 219 -53.34 -28.84 13.71
C GLN A 219 -54.67 -28.84 14.49
N ASP A 220 -54.74 -29.56 15.61
CA ASP A 220 -55.89 -29.66 16.52
C ASP A 220 -55.77 -28.72 17.75
N GLY A 221 -54.90 -27.70 17.69
CA GLY A 221 -54.68 -26.72 18.76
C GLY A 221 -53.41 -26.95 19.59
N VAL A 222 -53.26 -26.22 20.70
CA VAL A 222 -52.05 -26.26 21.54
C VAL A 222 -51.87 -27.64 22.19
N ALA A 223 -50.69 -28.22 22.01
CA ALA A 223 -50.39 -29.61 22.35
C ALA A 223 -49.06 -29.77 23.09
N LEU A 224 -49.00 -30.80 23.93
CA LEU A 224 -47.81 -31.25 24.66
C LEU A 224 -47.62 -32.75 24.36
N VAL A 225 -46.53 -33.09 23.67
CA VAL A 225 -46.16 -34.47 23.32
C VAL A 225 -45.18 -34.98 24.36
N MET A 226 -45.39 -36.19 24.89
CA MET A 226 -44.56 -36.80 25.92
C MET A 226 -44.49 -38.32 25.70
N SER A 227 -43.29 -38.86 25.46
CA SER A 227 -43.06 -40.30 25.22
C SER A 227 -44.00 -40.88 24.15
N ASN A 228 -44.08 -40.18 23.02
CA ASN A 228 -44.96 -40.42 21.85
C ASN A 228 -46.48 -40.25 22.09
N GLU A 229 -46.93 -40.04 23.32
CA GLU A 229 -48.32 -39.70 23.63
C GLU A 229 -48.57 -38.20 23.51
N THR A 230 -49.68 -37.81 22.87
CA THR A 230 -50.05 -36.40 22.68
C THR A 230 -51.16 -36.01 23.65
N CYS A 231 -50.98 -34.92 24.40
CA CYS A 231 -52.07 -34.27 25.13
C CYS A 231 -52.39 -32.89 24.54
N LEU A 232 -53.61 -32.73 24.04
CA LEU A 232 -54.14 -31.42 23.65
C LEU A 232 -54.49 -30.61 24.89
N ILE A 233 -53.91 -29.44 25.07
CA ILE A 233 -54.11 -28.56 26.24
C ILE A 233 -54.86 -27.26 25.93
N ASP A 234 -55.44 -27.13 24.73
CA ASP A 234 -56.18 -25.93 24.28
C ASP A 234 -57.27 -25.45 25.28
N SER A 235 -57.88 -26.38 26.03
CA SER A 235 -58.85 -26.08 27.09
C SER A 235 -58.28 -25.37 28.33
N ILE A 236 -56.95 -25.21 28.45
CA ILE A 236 -56.29 -24.40 29.49
C ILE A 236 -55.36 -23.32 28.90
N LEU A 237 -54.95 -23.43 27.64
CA LEU A 237 -54.05 -22.48 26.97
C LEU A 237 -54.41 -22.39 25.48
N ASN A 238 -54.95 -21.26 25.03
CA ASN A 238 -55.30 -21.09 23.63
C ASN A 238 -54.12 -20.51 22.83
N ALA A 239 -54.00 -20.81 21.53
CA ALA A 239 -52.96 -20.22 20.69
C ALA A 239 -53.00 -18.67 20.68
N SER A 240 -54.17 -18.06 20.86
CA SER A 240 -54.33 -16.61 20.96
C SER A 240 -53.82 -15.96 22.27
N ASP A 241 -53.48 -16.74 23.30
CA ASP A 241 -52.83 -16.20 24.51
C ASP A 241 -51.39 -15.70 24.24
N PHE A 242 -50.73 -16.26 23.22
CA PHE A 242 -49.39 -15.88 22.78
C PHE A 242 -49.39 -14.58 21.96
N THR A 243 -48.90 -13.50 22.57
CA THR A 243 -48.88 -12.16 21.99
C THR A 243 -47.52 -11.79 21.37
N SER A 244 -47.51 -10.71 20.58
CA SER A 244 -46.29 -10.06 20.08
C SER A 244 -45.48 -9.32 21.15
N THR A 245 -46.01 -9.19 22.37
CA THR A 245 -45.29 -8.75 23.57
C THR A 245 -44.85 -9.94 24.41
N MET A 246 -43.65 -9.83 25.00
CA MET A 246 -43.02 -10.85 25.83
C MET A 246 -43.85 -11.13 27.10
N LYS A 247 -44.14 -12.40 27.39
CA LYS A 247 -44.85 -12.84 28.61
C LYS A 247 -44.32 -14.16 29.14
N GLN A 248 -44.32 -14.31 30.46
CA GLN A 248 -43.92 -15.54 31.16
C GLN A 248 -45.02 -16.61 31.15
N PHE A 249 -44.64 -17.84 30.79
CA PHE A 249 -45.43 -19.05 30.92
C PHE A 249 -44.64 -20.09 31.72
N CYS A 250 -45.30 -20.80 32.64
CA CYS A 250 -44.73 -21.94 33.35
C CYS A 250 -45.65 -23.16 33.20
N LEU A 251 -45.12 -24.27 32.69
CA LEU A 251 -45.81 -25.54 32.53
C LEU A 251 -45.23 -26.57 33.50
N THR A 252 -46.08 -27.40 34.12
CA THR A 252 -45.64 -28.59 34.87
C THR A 252 -46.36 -29.84 34.41
N TRP A 253 -45.73 -31.00 34.57
CA TRP A 253 -46.34 -32.31 34.34
C TRP A 253 -45.82 -33.32 35.36
N ALA A 254 -46.65 -34.31 35.73
CA ALA A 254 -46.25 -35.45 36.55
C ALA A 254 -46.90 -36.77 36.09
N SER A 255 -46.08 -37.74 35.67
CA SER A 255 -46.46 -39.08 35.20
C SER A 255 -47.32 -39.88 36.19
N THR A 256 -47.15 -39.65 37.49
CA THR A 256 -47.93 -40.32 38.55
C THR A 256 -49.41 -39.93 38.58
N THR A 257 -49.78 -38.80 37.96
CA THR A 257 -51.16 -38.29 37.92
C THR A 257 -51.65 -37.98 36.50
N GLY A 258 -50.73 -37.87 35.53
CA GLY A 258 -51.00 -37.37 34.18
C GLY A 258 -51.42 -35.90 34.16
N ASN A 259 -51.34 -35.18 35.28
CA ASN A 259 -51.80 -33.80 35.36
C ASN A 259 -50.77 -32.85 34.72
N VAL A 260 -51.21 -32.05 33.75
CA VAL A 260 -50.47 -30.94 33.15
C VAL A 260 -51.04 -29.64 33.72
N THR A 261 -50.18 -28.77 34.25
CA THR A 261 -50.59 -27.48 34.82
C THR A 261 -49.93 -26.32 34.10
N LEU A 262 -50.68 -25.24 33.89
CA LEU A 262 -50.19 -23.96 33.40
C LEU A 262 -50.31 -22.90 34.50
N TYR A 263 -49.25 -22.11 34.65
CA TYR A 263 -49.27 -20.82 35.32
C TYR A 263 -48.91 -19.71 34.32
N TYR A 264 -49.83 -18.74 34.17
CA TYR A 264 -49.75 -17.63 33.21
C TYR A 264 -50.65 -16.47 33.68
N ASN A 265 -50.18 -15.21 33.57
CA ASN A 265 -50.88 -14.02 34.06
C ASN A 265 -51.48 -14.19 35.48
N SER A 266 -50.70 -14.74 36.41
CA SER A 266 -51.10 -15.10 37.79
C SER A 266 -52.27 -16.10 37.93
N ASN A 267 -52.75 -16.68 36.83
CA ASN A 267 -53.78 -17.72 36.82
C ASN A 267 -53.13 -19.11 36.80
N TYR A 268 -53.64 -20.01 37.65
CA TYR A 268 -53.24 -21.41 37.70
C TYR A 268 -54.37 -22.28 37.10
N ARG A 269 -54.04 -23.08 36.08
CA ARG A 269 -54.98 -23.97 35.38
C ARG A 269 -54.39 -25.38 35.30
N ALA A 270 -55.23 -26.41 35.29
CA ALA A 270 -54.79 -27.81 35.29
C ALA A 270 -55.66 -28.69 34.37
N LYS A 271 -55.07 -29.72 33.78
CA LYS A 271 -55.73 -30.70 32.91
C LYS A 271 -55.10 -32.08 33.06
N THR A 272 -55.91 -33.09 33.34
CA THR A 272 -55.46 -34.49 33.37
C THR A 272 -55.36 -35.08 31.95
N CYS A 273 -54.17 -35.53 31.59
CA CYS A 273 -53.82 -36.22 30.36
C CYS A 273 -53.66 -37.72 30.64
N SER A 274 -54.77 -38.47 30.74
CA SER A 274 -54.76 -39.86 31.24
C SER A 274 -53.91 -40.84 30.43
N ASN A 275 -53.66 -40.55 29.15
CA ASN A 275 -52.75 -41.31 28.28
C ASN A 275 -51.26 -41.14 28.64
N THR A 276 -50.90 -40.15 29.46
CA THR A 276 -49.50 -39.87 29.85
C THR A 276 -49.11 -40.51 31.18
N ILE A 277 -50.03 -41.24 31.82
CA ILE A 277 -49.83 -41.83 33.15
C ILE A 277 -48.88 -43.03 33.07
N GLY A 278 -47.80 -43.00 33.86
CA GLY A 278 -46.78 -44.05 33.87
C GLY A 278 -45.74 -43.97 32.75
N HIS A 279 -45.84 -42.98 31.84
CA HIS A 279 -44.83 -42.71 30.83
C HIS A 279 -43.63 -41.92 31.41
N SER A 280 -42.46 -41.98 30.79
CA SER A 280 -41.27 -41.24 31.22
C SER A 280 -40.41 -40.78 30.06
N VAL A 281 -40.04 -39.51 30.03
CA VAL A 281 -39.12 -38.97 29.02
C VAL A 281 -37.72 -39.52 29.31
N GLY A 282 -37.12 -40.20 28.33
CA GLY A 282 -35.80 -40.84 28.49
C GLY A 282 -34.66 -39.84 28.59
N ALA A 283 -33.56 -40.23 29.26
CA ALA A 283 -32.34 -39.42 29.38
C ALA A 283 -31.54 -39.36 28.06
N GLY A 284 -30.57 -38.44 27.99
CA GLY A 284 -29.55 -38.44 26.93
C GLY A 284 -30.04 -38.07 25.52
N GLY A 285 -31.19 -37.39 25.41
CA GLY A 285 -31.64 -36.76 24.18
C GLY A 285 -31.10 -35.34 24.01
N LEU A 286 -31.37 -34.75 22.84
CA LEU A 286 -30.96 -33.38 22.50
C LEU A 286 -32.13 -32.41 22.63
N PHE A 287 -31.97 -31.36 23.43
CA PHE A 287 -32.99 -30.34 23.68
C PHE A 287 -32.78 -29.08 22.83
N ARG A 288 -33.86 -28.55 22.25
CA ARG A 288 -33.87 -27.48 21.25
C ARG A 288 -35.00 -26.48 21.48
N LEU A 289 -34.73 -25.21 21.15
CA LEU A 289 -35.78 -24.21 20.95
C LEU A 289 -36.21 -24.26 19.49
N GLY A 290 -37.52 -24.43 19.26
CA GLY A 290 -38.08 -24.82 17.97
C GLY A 290 -37.84 -26.30 17.61
N SER A 291 -38.20 -26.66 16.38
CA SER A 291 -37.84 -27.93 15.73
C SER A 291 -37.85 -27.77 14.20
N HIS A 292 -38.12 -28.83 13.40
CA HIS A 292 -38.28 -28.73 11.95
C HIS A 292 -39.47 -27.87 11.50
N SER A 293 -40.41 -27.58 12.42
CA SER A 293 -41.47 -26.58 12.26
C SER A 293 -41.40 -25.59 13.43
N SER A 294 -40.36 -24.75 13.47
CA SER A 294 -40.15 -23.77 14.54
C SER A 294 -41.15 -22.61 14.48
N PHE A 295 -41.55 -22.09 15.65
CA PHE A 295 -42.28 -20.83 15.76
C PHE A 295 -41.46 -19.62 15.22
N ASP A 296 -42.14 -18.49 15.02
CA ASP A 296 -41.57 -17.24 14.51
C ASP A 296 -41.74 -16.11 15.55
N GLY A 297 -40.68 -15.82 16.30
CA GLY A 297 -40.74 -14.95 17.47
C GLY A 297 -39.42 -14.85 18.25
N THR A 298 -39.50 -14.34 19.48
CA THR A 298 -38.39 -14.28 20.44
C THR A 298 -38.74 -14.98 21.75
N ILE A 299 -37.72 -15.56 22.39
CA ILE A 299 -37.83 -16.29 23.66
C ILE A 299 -36.72 -15.86 24.63
N TYR A 300 -37.01 -15.93 25.92
CA TYR A 300 -36.14 -15.45 27.00
C TYR A 300 -36.31 -16.29 28.27
N ASN A 301 -35.28 -16.31 29.12
CA ASN A 301 -35.30 -16.86 30.47
C ASN A 301 -35.80 -18.32 30.59
N PHE A 302 -35.49 -19.16 29.59
CA PHE A 302 -35.90 -20.55 29.54
C PHE A 302 -35.17 -21.39 30.60
N ARG A 303 -35.94 -22.04 31.48
CA ARG A 303 -35.46 -22.81 32.62
C ARG A 303 -36.26 -24.10 32.80
N LEU A 304 -35.58 -25.18 33.16
CA LEU A 304 -36.15 -26.52 33.36
C LEU A 304 -35.73 -27.11 34.72
N TRP A 305 -36.70 -27.71 35.41
CA TRP A 305 -36.54 -28.47 36.64
C TRP A 305 -37.11 -29.89 36.52
N ASP A 306 -36.54 -30.86 37.23
CA ASP A 306 -36.91 -32.28 37.25
C ASP A 306 -38.04 -32.64 38.25
N TYR A 307 -38.81 -31.64 38.69
CA TYR A 307 -39.97 -31.80 39.57
C TYR A 307 -41.11 -30.88 39.16
N ALA A 308 -42.35 -31.31 39.40
CA ALA A 308 -43.55 -30.50 39.18
C ALA A 308 -43.75 -29.53 40.37
N MET A 309 -43.71 -28.23 40.11
CA MET A 309 -43.92 -27.20 41.13
C MET A 309 -45.40 -27.02 41.48
N GLY A 310 -45.70 -26.85 42.77
CA GLY A 310 -47.02 -26.44 43.23
C GLY A 310 -47.28 -24.94 43.01
N MET A 311 -48.55 -24.53 43.05
CA MET A 311 -48.97 -23.14 42.85
C MET A 311 -48.20 -22.13 43.74
N THR A 312 -47.94 -22.46 45.00
CA THR A 312 -47.18 -21.60 45.93
C THR A 312 -45.72 -21.43 45.53
N GLN A 313 -45.10 -22.44 44.91
CA GLN A 313 -43.73 -22.35 44.40
C GLN A 313 -43.69 -21.54 43.10
N LEU A 314 -44.66 -21.72 42.20
CA LEU A 314 -44.76 -20.97 40.94
C LEU A 314 -45.03 -19.47 41.17
N VAL A 315 -45.83 -19.12 42.18
CA VAL A 315 -46.06 -17.71 42.58
C VAL A 315 -44.81 -17.08 43.21
N ALA A 316 -43.97 -17.86 43.89
CA ALA A 316 -42.74 -17.40 44.52
C ALA A 316 -41.49 -17.48 43.59
N LEU A 317 -41.65 -17.96 42.34
CA LEU A 317 -40.54 -18.20 41.44
C LEU A 317 -40.03 -16.88 40.83
N THR A 318 -38.91 -16.39 41.36
CA THR A 318 -38.24 -15.20 40.83
C THR A 318 -37.61 -15.47 39.45
N CYS A 319 -37.31 -14.39 38.72
CA CYS A 319 -36.79 -14.51 37.36
C CYS A 319 -35.32 -14.97 37.33
N ASP A 320 -34.55 -14.64 38.37
CA ASP A 320 -33.14 -15.01 38.61
C ASP A 320 -32.95 -16.43 39.17
N ALA A 321 -34.03 -17.06 39.66
CA ALA A 321 -33.98 -18.44 40.16
C ALA A 321 -33.43 -19.40 39.09
N VAL A 322 -32.50 -20.26 39.51
CA VAL A 322 -31.72 -21.15 38.62
C VAL A 322 -32.46 -22.45 38.36
N GLY A 323 -32.54 -22.86 37.08
CA GLY A 323 -33.02 -24.18 36.67
C GLY A 323 -32.01 -25.29 37.00
N ASN A 324 -32.43 -26.36 37.68
CA ASN A 324 -31.52 -27.44 38.09
C ASN A 324 -31.24 -28.47 36.98
N VAL A 325 -31.97 -28.42 35.85
CA VAL A 325 -31.69 -29.24 34.65
C VAL A 325 -31.18 -28.37 33.50
N ILE A 326 -31.82 -27.22 33.24
CA ILE A 326 -31.39 -26.22 32.27
C ILE A 326 -31.62 -24.84 32.87
N ASP A 327 -30.62 -23.96 32.86
CA ASP A 327 -30.76 -22.54 33.21
C ASP A 327 -30.54 -21.61 32.01
N TRP A 328 -30.97 -20.35 32.11
CA TRP A 328 -30.76 -19.34 31.06
C TRP A 328 -29.39 -18.64 31.18
N ASP A 329 -28.32 -19.45 31.18
CA ASP A 329 -26.93 -18.99 31.18
C ASP A 329 -26.11 -19.53 29.98
N ASN A 330 -25.06 -18.80 29.59
CA ASN A 330 -24.17 -19.16 28.48
C ASN A 330 -23.49 -20.53 28.66
N SER A 331 -23.35 -21.04 29.89
CA SER A 331 -22.79 -22.38 30.14
C SER A 331 -23.72 -23.54 29.79
N PHE A 332 -25.02 -23.28 29.61
CA PHE A 332 -26.04 -24.30 29.31
C PHE A 332 -26.46 -24.37 27.83
N TRP A 333 -26.16 -23.35 27.01
CA TRP A 333 -26.75 -23.20 25.67
C TRP A 333 -25.73 -22.91 24.56
N ASP A 334 -25.81 -23.67 23.47
CA ASP A 334 -25.11 -23.39 22.21
C ASP A 334 -25.93 -22.37 21.38
N ILE A 335 -25.85 -21.07 21.71
CA ILE A 335 -26.61 -20.02 21.01
C ILE A 335 -25.74 -19.27 19.98
N PRO A 336 -26.08 -19.29 18.68
CA PRO A 336 -25.41 -18.47 17.68
C PRO A 336 -25.65 -16.98 17.96
N SER A 337 -24.58 -16.20 18.20
CA SER A 337 -24.68 -14.79 18.62
C SER A 337 -25.49 -13.87 17.67
N SER A 338 -25.65 -14.26 16.41
CA SER A 338 -26.55 -13.58 15.46
C SER A 338 -28.06 -13.72 15.76
N LEU A 339 -28.44 -14.57 16.71
CA LEU A 339 -29.83 -14.77 17.16
C LEU A 339 -30.09 -14.15 18.54
N ALA A 340 -29.05 -13.83 19.31
CA ALA A 340 -29.15 -13.18 20.61
C ALA A 340 -29.19 -11.65 20.46
N GLN A 341 -30.06 -10.99 21.22
CA GLN A 341 -30.21 -9.54 21.25
C GLN A 341 -30.28 -9.05 22.69
N THR A 342 -29.41 -8.10 23.06
CA THR A 342 -29.47 -7.43 24.36
C THR A 342 -30.67 -6.48 24.44
N ASP A 343 -31.42 -6.54 25.53
CA ASP A 343 -32.62 -5.71 25.74
C ASP A 343 -32.77 -5.40 27.23
N SER A 344 -32.86 -4.10 27.57
CA SER A 344 -32.93 -3.58 28.94
C SER A 344 -34.35 -3.45 29.49
N VAL A 345 -35.35 -4.00 28.79
CA VAL A 345 -36.74 -4.13 29.24
C VAL A 345 -37.05 -5.58 29.68
N LEU A 346 -36.06 -6.48 29.64
CA LEU A 346 -36.19 -7.89 30.04
C LEU A 346 -36.24 -8.05 31.56
N SER A 347 -37.05 -9.00 32.04
CA SER A 347 -37.40 -9.11 33.46
C SER A 347 -36.24 -9.33 34.44
N CYS A 348 -35.07 -9.81 33.98
CA CYS A 348 -33.86 -9.94 34.80
C CYS A 348 -32.70 -9.04 34.38
N SER A 349 -32.90 -8.06 33.50
CA SER A 349 -31.79 -7.23 33.04
C SER A 349 -31.26 -6.35 34.18
N THR A 350 -30.05 -6.65 34.66
CA THR A 350 -29.42 -5.86 35.72
C THR A 350 -28.98 -4.51 35.17
N SER A 351 -29.51 -3.43 35.74
CA SER A 351 -28.96 -2.09 35.51
C SER A 351 -27.54 -2.05 36.08
N VAL A 352 -26.57 -1.83 35.20
CA VAL A 352 -25.17 -1.65 35.58
C VAL A 352 -25.10 -0.43 36.52
N PRO A 353 -24.46 -0.54 37.71
CA PRO A 353 -24.41 0.58 38.65
C PRO A 353 -23.68 1.76 38.02
N VAL A 354 -24.40 2.85 37.79
CA VAL A 354 -23.83 4.13 37.39
C VAL A 354 -23.02 4.65 38.58
N TYR A 355 -21.69 4.62 38.46
CA TYR A 355 -20.81 5.26 39.44
C TYR A 355 -21.09 6.77 39.46
N THR A 356 -21.60 7.25 40.58
CA THR A 356 -21.99 8.65 40.79
C THR A 356 -20.79 9.51 41.20
N SER A 357 -19.90 9.82 40.25
CA SER A 357 -18.94 10.91 40.40
C SER A 357 -19.65 12.27 40.34
N GLN A 358 -19.61 13.02 41.44
CA GLN A 358 -20.21 14.36 41.52
C GLN A 358 -19.25 15.43 40.95
N THR A 359 -19.31 15.69 39.64
CA THR A 359 -18.92 16.98 39.05
C THR A 359 -19.72 17.26 37.77
N THR A 360 -20.58 18.28 37.82
CA THR A 360 -21.06 19.12 36.68
C THR A 360 -21.15 18.47 35.28
N SER A 361 -22.27 17.78 35.04
CA SER A 361 -23.06 17.85 33.80
C SER A 361 -22.34 17.95 32.44
N CYS A 362 -21.68 16.88 31.98
CA CYS A 362 -21.50 16.62 30.55
C CYS A 362 -21.20 15.13 30.28
N ALA A 363 -21.71 14.57 29.18
CA ALA A 363 -21.52 13.16 28.82
C ALA A 363 -20.25 12.87 27.98
N SER A 364 -19.60 13.91 27.44
CA SER A 364 -18.31 13.82 26.76
C SER A 364 -17.50 15.10 26.99
N PRO A 365 -16.66 15.14 28.05
CA PRO A 365 -15.60 16.14 28.19
C PRO A 365 -14.56 16.06 27.07
N GLY A 366 -14.58 15.00 26.24
CA GLY A 366 -13.78 14.84 25.02
C GLY A 366 -13.93 16.01 24.07
N LEU A 367 -15.10 16.07 23.43
CA LEU A 367 -15.44 16.96 22.30
C LEU A 367 -15.89 18.38 22.72
N GLY A 368 -15.88 18.67 24.02
CA GLY A 368 -16.48 19.87 24.60
C GLY A 368 -18.01 19.81 24.71
N CYS A 369 -18.55 20.75 25.48
CA CYS A 369 -19.92 20.67 26.02
C CYS A 369 -20.71 21.95 25.68
N PRO A 370 -21.26 22.07 24.45
CA PRO A 370 -22.08 23.22 24.08
C PRO A 370 -23.45 23.18 24.77
N GLU A 371 -24.07 24.35 24.95
CA GLU A 371 -25.39 24.49 25.61
C GLU A 371 -26.57 23.91 24.79
N GLY A 372 -26.33 23.59 23.52
CA GLY A 372 -27.29 22.93 22.64
C GLY A 372 -26.63 22.12 21.53
N LEU A 373 -27.39 21.21 20.94
CA LEU A 373 -27.02 20.41 19.77
C LEU A 373 -27.62 21.02 18.49
N PHE A 374 -26.84 21.05 17.42
CA PHE A 374 -27.18 21.73 16.17
C PHE A 374 -27.55 20.73 15.07
N TYR A 375 -28.64 21.01 14.35
CA TYR A 375 -29.12 20.18 13.24
C TYR A 375 -29.39 21.04 12.00
N ARG A 376 -28.80 20.64 10.89
CA ARG A 376 -29.03 21.19 9.55
C ARG A 376 -30.20 20.46 8.92
N ILE A 377 -31.26 21.19 8.55
CA ILE A 377 -32.36 20.65 7.75
C ILE A 377 -32.34 21.22 6.33
N SER A 378 -32.68 20.38 5.36
CA SER A 378 -32.73 20.72 3.94
C SER A 378 -33.98 20.11 3.33
N PHE A 379 -34.86 20.93 2.74
CA PHE A 379 -36.19 20.50 2.32
C PHE A 379 -36.67 21.26 1.09
N VAL A 380 -37.46 20.59 0.25
CA VAL A 380 -38.01 21.17 -0.99
C VAL A 380 -39.45 21.59 -0.76
N VAL A 381 -39.72 22.86 -1.04
CA VAL A 381 -41.05 23.47 -0.98
C VAL A 381 -41.54 23.76 -2.40
N ASN A 382 -42.77 23.36 -2.71
CA ASN A 382 -43.39 23.51 -4.03
C ASN A 382 -44.54 24.51 -3.97
N ASP A 383 -44.38 25.66 -4.65
CA ASP A 383 -45.45 26.62 -4.92
C ASP A 383 -46.22 26.17 -6.17
N LYS A 384 -47.42 25.62 -5.95
CA LYS A 384 -48.31 25.13 -7.02
C LYS A 384 -48.98 26.23 -7.83
N GLU A 385 -48.96 27.48 -7.37
CA GLU A 385 -49.59 28.62 -8.07
C GLU A 385 -48.56 29.56 -8.71
N ALA A 386 -47.27 29.38 -8.40
CA ALA A 386 -46.13 30.20 -8.84
C ALA A 386 -46.22 31.69 -8.44
N LYS A 387 -47.05 32.03 -7.44
CA LYS A 387 -47.36 33.41 -7.02
C LYS A 387 -46.43 33.96 -5.94
N VAL A 388 -45.78 33.12 -5.15
CA VAL A 388 -45.07 33.55 -3.93
C VAL A 388 -43.68 34.11 -4.29
N THR A 389 -43.19 35.08 -3.51
CA THR A 389 -41.81 35.61 -3.63
C THR A 389 -40.86 34.88 -2.68
N GLU A 390 -39.55 34.93 -2.92
CA GLU A 390 -38.57 34.22 -2.08
C GLU A 390 -38.61 34.68 -0.61
N SER A 391 -38.72 35.98 -0.35
CA SER A 391 -38.84 36.51 1.01
C SER A 391 -40.16 36.11 1.69
N ASP A 392 -41.26 35.99 0.92
CA ASP A 392 -42.54 35.48 1.45
C ASP A 392 -42.47 33.97 1.75
N VAL A 393 -41.76 33.18 0.93
CA VAL A 393 -41.51 31.75 1.19
C VAL A 393 -40.70 31.60 2.47
N GLU A 394 -39.55 32.27 2.57
CA GLU A 394 -38.63 32.22 3.72
C GLU A 394 -39.36 32.56 5.03
N LYS A 395 -40.13 33.64 5.04
CA LYS A 395 -40.95 34.06 6.19
C LYS A 395 -42.06 33.07 6.54
N THR A 396 -42.77 32.53 5.55
CA THR A 396 -43.84 31.54 5.77
C THR A 396 -43.26 30.23 6.33
N VAL A 397 -42.13 29.79 5.79
CA VAL A 397 -41.38 28.59 6.22
C VAL A 397 -40.85 28.75 7.65
N ALA A 398 -40.25 29.90 7.99
CA ALA A 398 -39.76 30.16 9.35
C ALA A 398 -40.91 30.16 10.41
N GLN A 399 -42.08 30.66 10.05
CA GLN A 399 -43.27 30.60 10.91
C GLN A 399 -43.78 29.16 11.09
N TRP A 400 -43.86 28.38 10.01
CA TRP A 400 -44.28 26.98 10.03
C TRP A 400 -43.32 26.07 10.81
N LEU A 401 -42.00 26.24 10.64
CA LEU A 401 -40.99 25.50 11.41
C LEU A 401 -41.12 25.77 12.92
N ASN A 402 -41.26 27.04 13.32
CA ASN A 402 -41.45 27.39 14.72
C ASN A 402 -42.73 26.77 15.29
N GLN A 403 -43.87 26.87 14.59
CA GLN A 403 -45.12 26.22 15.02
C GLN A 403 -45.01 24.69 15.13
N THR A 404 -44.23 24.06 14.24
CA THR A 404 -44.00 22.61 14.21
C THR A 404 -43.29 22.12 15.48
N PHE A 405 -42.33 22.88 16.02
CA PHE A 405 -41.56 22.49 17.20
C PHE A 405 -42.07 23.07 18.54
N GLN A 406 -42.80 24.20 18.53
CA GLN A 406 -43.26 24.91 19.73
C GLN A 406 -44.05 24.04 20.74
N ASN A 407 -44.81 23.05 20.25
CA ASN A 407 -45.57 22.10 21.08
C ASN A 407 -45.00 20.68 20.97
N TRP A 408 -43.74 20.48 21.34
CA TRP A 408 -43.07 19.18 21.36
C TRP A 408 -42.38 18.92 22.72
N ILE A 409 -42.05 17.65 23.00
CA ILE A 409 -41.41 17.23 24.26
C ILE A 409 -39.90 17.56 24.31
N HIS A 410 -39.33 17.97 23.17
CA HIS A 410 -37.94 18.41 23.03
C HIS A 410 -37.91 19.91 22.74
N VAL A 411 -37.09 20.67 23.48
CA VAL A 411 -36.94 22.12 23.32
C VAL A 411 -36.07 22.41 22.10
N VAL A 412 -36.70 22.43 20.93
CA VAL A 412 -36.07 22.73 19.64
C VAL A 412 -36.55 24.08 19.12
N TYR A 413 -35.62 24.96 18.76
CA TYR A 413 -35.89 26.25 18.13
C TYR A 413 -35.20 26.38 16.77
N VAL A 414 -35.74 27.27 15.93
CA VAL A 414 -35.17 27.63 14.63
C VAL A 414 -34.27 28.85 14.82
N ASP A 415 -32.99 28.72 14.48
CA ASP A 415 -32.00 29.77 14.63
C ASP A 415 -31.90 30.63 13.37
N ASN A 416 -31.79 29.99 12.20
CA ASN A 416 -31.83 30.66 10.90
C ASN A 416 -32.51 29.82 9.81
N VAL A 417 -33.02 30.48 8.78
CA VAL A 417 -33.61 29.88 7.57
C VAL A 417 -33.01 30.59 6.36
N SER A 418 -32.75 29.87 5.28
CA SER A 418 -32.26 30.44 4.01
C SER A 418 -32.77 29.66 2.80
N ILE A 419 -32.93 30.35 1.66
CA ILE A 419 -33.24 29.72 0.37
C ILE A 419 -31.95 29.60 -0.46
N GLN A 420 -31.63 28.39 -0.92
CA GLN A 420 -30.45 28.15 -1.74
C GLN A 420 -30.69 28.64 -3.19
N PRO A 421 -29.76 29.42 -3.79
CA PRO A 421 -29.94 30.01 -5.12
C PRO A 421 -30.01 28.90 -6.19
N ASN A 422 -31.14 28.83 -6.88
CA ASN A 422 -31.44 27.73 -7.80
C ASN A 422 -30.70 27.91 -9.15
N SER A 423 -29.77 27.01 -9.45
CA SER A 423 -28.85 27.12 -10.59
C SER A 423 -29.50 27.01 -11.98
N ASP A 424 -30.79 26.70 -12.04
CA ASP A 424 -31.55 26.44 -13.27
C ASP A 424 -32.39 27.65 -13.74
N SER A 425 -32.05 28.87 -13.29
CA SER A 425 -32.80 30.11 -13.53
C SER A 425 -32.72 30.66 -14.97
N GLN A 426 -32.59 29.79 -15.98
CA GLN A 426 -32.33 30.12 -17.38
C GLN A 426 -33.14 29.27 -18.39
N LEU A 427 -34.41 28.91 -18.12
CA LEU A 427 -35.46 28.90 -19.17
C LEU A 427 -36.92 28.66 -18.69
N LYS A 428 -37.85 29.36 -19.36
CA LYS A 428 -39.32 29.08 -19.50
C LYS A 428 -40.24 29.28 -18.28
N ARG A 429 -41.49 29.63 -18.59
CA ARG A 429 -42.64 29.61 -17.66
C ARG A 429 -42.93 28.17 -17.22
N SER A 430 -42.61 27.84 -15.97
CA SER A 430 -43.20 26.67 -15.28
C SER A 430 -44.60 27.00 -14.75
N VAL A 431 -45.41 25.97 -14.50
CA VAL A 431 -46.73 26.09 -13.84
C VAL A 431 -46.60 26.07 -12.32
N SER A 432 -45.48 25.55 -11.78
CA SER A 432 -45.14 25.58 -10.36
C SER A 432 -43.66 25.96 -10.15
N LYS A 433 -43.33 26.54 -8.99
CA LYS A 433 -41.93 26.83 -8.60
C LYS A 433 -41.51 25.90 -7.47
N LYS A 434 -40.26 25.45 -7.49
CA LYS A 434 -39.65 24.71 -6.39
C LYS A 434 -38.54 25.53 -5.73
N TYR A 435 -38.57 25.57 -4.42
CA TYR A 435 -37.64 26.30 -3.56
C TYR A 435 -36.91 25.31 -2.64
N THR A 436 -35.59 25.22 -2.78
CA THR A 436 -34.74 24.44 -1.88
C THR A 436 -34.43 25.30 -0.65
N CYS A 437 -35.08 24.98 0.46
CA CYS A 437 -34.92 25.68 1.73
C CYS A 437 -33.94 24.92 2.62
N GLN A 438 -33.12 25.66 3.35
CA GLN A 438 -32.29 25.13 4.44
C GLN A 438 -32.59 25.90 5.73
N ALA A 439 -32.41 25.25 6.87
CA ALA A 439 -32.50 25.91 8.16
C ALA A 439 -31.58 25.25 9.19
N LEU A 440 -31.19 26.04 10.20
CA LEU A 440 -30.47 25.59 11.38
C LEU A 440 -31.46 25.46 12.53
N LEU A 441 -31.58 24.25 13.07
CA LEU A 441 -32.31 23.96 14.30
C LEU A 441 -31.33 23.77 15.45
N VAL A 442 -31.71 24.21 16.64
CA VAL A 442 -30.93 24.03 17.87
C VAL A 442 -31.79 23.36 18.92
N TYR A 443 -31.25 22.33 19.56
CA TYR A 443 -31.90 21.56 20.63
C TYR A 443 -31.17 21.83 21.96
N GLN A 444 -31.83 22.45 22.93
CA GLN A 444 -31.29 22.64 24.27
C GLN A 444 -31.32 21.34 25.07
N THR A 445 -30.14 20.83 25.45
CA THR A 445 -29.98 19.51 26.05
C THR A 445 -30.23 19.50 27.55
N THR A 446 -31.50 19.58 27.95
CA THR A 446 -31.92 19.55 29.37
C THR A 446 -31.93 18.15 30.01
N THR A 447 -31.74 17.08 29.24
CA THR A 447 -32.00 15.68 29.68
C THR A 447 -30.91 14.66 29.34
N ASN A 448 -29.72 15.07 28.87
CA ASN A 448 -28.62 14.19 28.42
C ASN A 448 -28.94 13.17 27.29
N VAL A 449 -30.15 13.16 26.72
CA VAL A 449 -30.52 12.28 25.59
C VAL A 449 -30.28 13.00 24.26
N THR A 450 -29.53 12.37 23.36
CA THR A 450 -29.33 12.84 21.98
C THR A 450 -30.61 12.66 21.16
N LEU A 451 -31.09 13.74 20.53
CA LEU A 451 -32.27 13.68 19.67
C LEU A 451 -31.89 13.08 18.31
N GLY A 452 -32.49 11.96 17.94
CA GLY A 452 -32.22 11.29 16.66
C GLY A 452 -32.83 12.04 15.47
N GLU A 453 -32.09 12.15 14.37
CA GLU A 453 -32.50 12.85 13.14
C GLU A 453 -33.86 12.38 12.61
N VAL A 454 -34.15 11.08 12.73
CA VAL A 454 -35.42 10.44 12.34
C VAL A 454 -36.61 10.97 13.14
N ALA A 455 -36.42 11.38 14.40
CA ALA A 455 -37.49 11.95 15.20
C ALA A 455 -37.89 13.35 14.70
N ILE A 456 -36.91 14.16 14.28
CA ILE A 456 -37.11 15.49 13.70
C ILE A 456 -37.79 15.38 12.33
N SER A 457 -37.32 14.48 11.45
CA SER A 457 -37.94 14.30 10.12
C SER A 457 -39.36 13.74 10.22
N THR A 458 -39.61 12.78 11.12
CA THR A 458 -40.96 12.26 11.42
C THR A 458 -41.87 13.36 11.95
N ARG A 459 -41.36 14.27 12.79
CA ARG A 459 -42.14 15.43 13.29
C ARG A 459 -42.53 16.38 12.15
N MET A 460 -41.61 16.73 11.25
CA MET A 460 -41.87 17.63 10.12
C MET A 460 -42.86 17.05 9.09
N VAL A 461 -42.80 15.73 8.83
CA VAL A 461 -43.79 15.05 7.97
C VAL A 461 -45.14 14.91 8.70
N GLY A 462 -45.11 14.65 10.01
CA GLY A 462 -46.30 14.50 10.86
C GLY A 462 -47.12 15.78 11.06
N SER A 463 -46.52 16.96 10.92
CA SER A 463 -47.23 18.26 10.87
C SER A 463 -48.11 18.46 9.62
N GLY A 464 -48.02 17.56 8.63
CA GLY A 464 -48.80 17.59 7.40
C GLY A 464 -48.08 18.31 6.25
N PRO A 465 -48.47 18.04 4.98
CA PRO A 465 -47.72 18.48 3.80
C PRO A 465 -47.99 19.95 3.40
N ILE A 466 -48.95 20.64 4.02
CA ILE A 466 -49.32 22.02 3.67
C ILE A 466 -48.65 22.98 4.65
N ILE A 467 -47.76 23.83 4.14
CA ILE A 467 -47.00 24.81 4.94
C ILE A 467 -47.82 26.10 5.13
N GLY A 468 -48.49 26.56 4.06
CA GLY A 468 -49.27 27.79 4.03
C GLY A 468 -49.22 28.45 2.64
N ASN A 469 -50.14 29.37 2.33
CA ASN A 469 -50.14 30.17 1.08
C ASN A 469 -49.96 29.38 -0.24
N GLY A 470 -50.43 28.12 -0.31
CA GLY A 470 -50.27 27.26 -1.50
C GLY A 470 -48.92 26.53 -1.61
N LEU A 471 -48.06 26.65 -0.59
CA LEU A 471 -46.79 25.95 -0.47
C LEU A 471 -46.99 24.54 0.12
N GLU A 472 -46.46 23.53 -0.56
CA GLU A 472 -46.43 22.13 -0.09
C GLU A 472 -45.00 21.62 0.12
N LEU A 473 -44.83 20.79 1.15
CA LEU A 473 -43.58 20.12 1.51
C LEU A 473 -43.42 18.82 0.69
N GLU A 474 -42.36 18.72 -0.11
CA GLU A 474 -42.15 17.58 -1.01
C GLU A 474 -41.11 16.57 -0.48
N THR A 475 -39.98 17.05 0.06
CA THR A 475 -38.92 16.22 0.63
C THR A 475 -38.31 16.90 1.86
N VAL A 476 -37.83 16.09 2.81
CA VAL A 476 -37.10 16.56 4.00
C VAL A 476 -35.87 15.67 4.21
N ALA A 477 -34.72 16.29 4.36
CA ALA A 477 -33.51 15.70 4.91
C ALA A 477 -33.13 16.44 6.21
N VAL A 478 -32.78 15.68 7.24
CA VAL A 478 -32.25 16.18 8.52
C VAL A 478 -30.85 15.58 8.68
N GLN A 479 -29.91 16.40 9.13
CA GLN A 479 -28.55 15.99 9.50
C GLN A 479 -28.17 16.70 10.80
N SER A 480 -27.50 16.02 11.73
CA SER A 480 -26.69 16.70 12.75
C SER A 480 -25.60 17.52 12.07
N VAL A 481 -25.30 18.71 12.60
CA VAL A 481 -24.13 19.48 12.15
C VAL A 481 -22.86 18.76 12.60
N GLU A 482 -21.90 18.64 11.69
CA GLU A 482 -20.64 17.93 11.93
C GLU A 482 -19.81 18.58 13.04
N ASN A 483 -18.94 17.79 13.68
CA ASN A 483 -17.88 18.33 14.54
C ASN A 483 -16.79 18.99 13.68
N CYS A 484 -16.07 19.96 14.23
CA CYS A 484 -14.78 20.37 13.66
C CYS A 484 -13.77 19.23 13.87
N PRO A 485 -13.08 18.78 12.81
CA PRO A 485 -12.16 17.64 12.87
C PRO A 485 -10.90 17.97 13.68
N GLU A 486 -10.16 16.95 14.09
CA GLU A 486 -8.82 17.14 14.65
C GLU A 486 -7.89 17.79 13.60
N GLU A 487 -7.21 18.88 13.97
CA GLU A 487 -6.26 19.59 13.12
C GLU A 487 -4.90 19.71 13.81
N THR A 488 -3.83 19.40 13.08
CA THR A 488 -2.45 19.40 13.58
C THR A 488 -1.51 20.31 12.76
N PRO A 489 -1.71 21.65 12.73
CA PRO A 489 -0.62 22.57 12.40
C PRO A 489 0.56 22.39 13.38
N LEU A 490 1.76 22.87 13.00
CA LEU A 490 2.97 22.72 13.83
C LEU A 490 2.71 23.17 15.28
N HIS A 491 3.16 22.35 16.22
CA HIS A 491 3.08 22.50 17.69
C HIS A 491 1.67 22.61 18.32
N TYR A 492 0.61 22.80 17.54
CA TYR A 492 -0.75 23.07 18.02
C TYR A 492 -1.76 21.99 17.58
N ILE A 493 -1.94 20.96 18.41
CA ILE A 493 -2.93 19.88 18.18
C ILE A 493 -4.31 20.32 18.67
N TRP A 494 -5.21 20.66 17.75
CA TRP A 494 -6.60 21.03 18.04
C TRP A 494 -7.50 19.78 18.01
N PRO A 495 -8.02 19.30 19.17
CA PRO A 495 -8.80 18.06 19.22
C PRO A 495 -10.19 18.21 18.58
N GLU A 496 -10.75 17.11 18.06
CA GLU A 496 -12.11 17.10 17.51
C GLU A 496 -13.12 17.74 18.48
N SER A 497 -13.95 18.66 17.96
CA SER A 497 -14.75 19.56 18.79
C SER A 497 -16.14 19.80 18.23
N ARG A 498 -17.15 19.82 19.11
CA ARG A 498 -18.54 20.13 18.73
C ARG A 498 -18.69 21.58 18.26
N PRO A 499 -19.71 21.88 17.44
CA PRO A 499 -20.08 23.26 17.11
C PRO A 499 -20.22 24.14 18.36
N THR A 500 -19.81 25.39 18.23
CA THR A 500 -19.71 26.45 19.27
C THR A 500 -18.78 26.18 20.46
N VAL A 501 -18.07 25.05 20.51
CA VAL A 501 -17.03 24.80 21.51
C VAL A 501 -15.78 25.64 21.20
N THR A 502 -15.23 26.29 22.23
CA THR A 502 -13.86 26.84 22.24
C THR A 502 -12.93 25.87 22.95
N GLN A 503 -11.88 25.42 22.26
CA GLN A 503 -10.78 24.66 22.86
C GLN A 503 -9.64 25.59 23.29
N TYR A 504 -8.83 25.11 24.24
CA TYR A 504 -7.62 25.76 24.72
C TYR A 504 -6.46 24.77 24.66
N VAL A 505 -5.31 25.23 24.17
CA VAL A 505 -4.05 24.47 24.11
C VAL A 505 -2.89 25.39 24.52
N PRO A 506 -1.78 24.86 25.07
CA PRO A 506 -0.65 25.68 25.48
C PRO A 506 -0.08 26.50 24.31
N CYS A 507 0.35 27.73 24.59
CA CYS A 507 1.18 28.49 23.66
C CYS A 507 2.54 27.81 23.45
N PHE A 508 2.97 27.71 22.20
CA PHE A 508 4.34 27.33 21.86
C PHE A 508 5.22 28.58 21.76
N PRO A 509 6.45 28.59 22.31
CA PRO A 509 7.07 27.53 23.12
C PRO A 509 6.71 27.58 24.62
N ASN A 510 6.10 28.66 25.11
CA ASN A 510 5.91 28.90 26.54
C ASN A 510 4.51 28.50 27.03
N LYS A 511 4.39 27.38 27.77
CA LYS A 511 3.10 26.87 28.32
C LYS A 511 2.41 27.78 29.37
N ASP A 512 3.00 28.94 29.72
CA ASP A 512 2.47 29.90 30.71
C ASP A 512 1.11 30.50 30.34
N GLN A 513 0.76 30.49 29.05
CA GLN A 513 -0.50 30.99 28.50
C GLN A 513 -1.09 29.95 27.52
N ASN A 514 -2.39 30.05 27.28
CA ASN A 514 -3.10 29.22 26.32
C ASN A 514 -3.56 30.06 25.11
N THR A 515 -3.39 29.52 23.90
CA THR A 515 -4.16 29.97 22.73
C THR A 515 -5.54 29.33 22.75
N SER A 516 -6.52 29.96 22.11
CA SER A 516 -7.87 29.42 21.98
C SER A 516 -8.34 29.39 20.53
N ARG A 517 -9.24 28.46 20.21
CA ARG A 517 -9.85 28.35 18.88
C ARG A 517 -11.27 27.82 19.02
N THR A 518 -12.21 28.41 18.28
CA THR A 518 -13.63 28.09 18.35
C THR A 518 -14.07 27.33 17.11
N CYS A 519 -14.89 26.29 17.30
CA CYS A 519 -15.58 25.60 16.23
C CYS A 519 -16.83 26.41 15.82
N VAL A 520 -16.83 27.01 14.64
CA VAL A 520 -17.84 27.99 14.19
C VAL A 520 -18.78 27.33 13.17
N ILE A 521 -20.08 27.66 13.23
CA ILE A 521 -21.05 27.24 12.21
C ILE A 521 -21.08 28.28 11.08
N SER A 522 -20.93 27.82 9.84
CA SER A 522 -21.04 28.68 8.66
C SER A 522 -22.49 29.14 8.43
N PRO A 523 -22.78 30.45 8.32
CA PRO A 523 -24.13 30.96 8.11
C PRO A 523 -24.67 30.74 6.70
N LEU A 524 -23.84 30.26 5.76
CA LEU A 524 -24.21 30.08 4.34
C LEU A 524 -24.76 28.69 4.01
N ASN A 525 -24.32 27.66 4.73
CA ASN A 525 -24.57 26.25 4.43
C ASN A 525 -24.71 25.36 5.69
N TYR A 526 -24.62 25.95 6.89
CA TYR A 526 -24.80 25.28 8.18
C TYR A 526 -23.90 24.05 8.38
N THR A 527 -22.64 24.13 7.94
CA THR A 527 -21.55 23.20 8.30
C THR A 527 -20.67 23.83 9.37
N ALA A 528 -20.11 23.03 10.28
CA ALA A 528 -19.07 23.51 11.18
C ALA A 528 -17.71 23.62 10.45
N PHE A 529 -16.87 24.55 10.92
CA PHE A 529 -15.48 24.71 10.51
C PHE A 529 -14.70 25.39 11.64
N TRP A 530 -13.38 25.19 11.68
CA TRP A 530 -12.56 25.89 12.66
C TRP A 530 -12.43 27.38 12.34
N GLY A 531 -12.71 28.24 13.32
CA GLY A 531 -12.34 29.65 13.26
C GLY A 531 -10.82 29.86 13.23
N ALA A 532 -10.41 31.11 13.05
CA ALA A 532 -9.01 31.50 13.23
C ALA A 532 -8.59 31.26 14.70
N PRO A 533 -7.40 30.69 14.96
CA PRO A 533 -6.85 30.62 16.31
C PRO A 533 -6.50 32.01 16.84
N ASP A 534 -6.76 32.24 18.12
CA ASP A 534 -6.37 33.43 18.85
C ASP A 534 -5.04 33.20 19.57
N PHE A 535 -3.97 33.78 19.02
CA PHE A 535 -2.62 33.76 19.58
C PHE A 535 -2.28 35.02 20.39
N SER A 536 -3.25 35.89 20.71
CA SER A 536 -2.99 37.21 21.33
C SER A 536 -2.27 37.16 22.68
N ASN A 537 -2.36 36.03 23.41
CA ASN A 537 -1.64 35.80 24.68
C ASN A 537 -0.32 35.01 24.51
N CYS A 538 0.03 34.57 23.30
CA CYS A 538 1.23 33.76 23.06
C CYS A 538 2.47 34.61 22.80
N THR A 539 3.62 34.11 23.25
CA THR A 539 4.94 34.73 23.07
C THR A 539 5.78 33.89 22.11
N ASP A 540 6.23 34.48 21.01
CA ASP A 540 7.04 33.82 19.98
C ASP A 540 8.53 33.72 20.42
N ILE A 541 9.30 32.83 19.80
CA ILE A 541 10.73 32.60 20.05
C ILE A 541 11.53 33.91 19.95
N ASP A 542 11.19 34.77 18.98
CA ASP A 542 11.86 36.07 18.80
C ASP A 542 11.58 37.07 19.94
N SER A 543 10.53 36.85 20.75
CA SER A 543 10.21 37.68 21.92
C SER A 543 11.01 37.33 23.18
N ILE A 544 11.77 36.22 23.18
CA ILE A 544 12.66 35.83 24.29
C ILE A 544 13.78 36.88 24.42
N ASN A 545 13.78 37.63 25.51
CA ASN A 545 14.82 38.64 25.79
C ASN A 545 16.08 37.98 26.38
N VAL A 546 17.26 38.30 25.86
CA VAL A 546 18.52 37.65 26.25
C VAL A 546 19.46 38.65 26.93
N SER A 547 19.87 38.35 28.16
CA SER A 547 20.80 39.13 28.97
C SER A 547 21.99 38.27 29.42
N ALA A 548 23.01 38.89 30.04
CA ALA A 548 24.17 38.15 30.54
C ALA A 548 23.82 37.24 31.74
N GLU A 549 22.73 37.58 32.45
CA GLU A 549 22.25 36.91 33.66
C GLU A 549 21.34 35.72 33.32
N ASN A 550 20.40 35.87 32.37
CA ASN A 550 19.44 34.81 32.03
C ASN A 550 19.92 33.84 30.92
N ALA A 551 21.07 34.11 30.29
CA ALA A 551 21.57 33.31 29.16
C ALA A 551 21.65 31.79 29.43
N ALA A 552 21.93 31.37 30.68
CA ALA A 552 21.96 29.96 31.04
C ALA A 552 20.55 29.31 31.01
N GLU A 553 19.53 30.04 31.46
CA GLU A 553 18.13 29.58 31.48
C GLU A 553 17.55 29.56 30.07
N VAL A 554 17.80 30.62 29.29
CA VAL A 554 17.42 30.72 27.86
C VAL A 554 18.07 29.60 27.04
N ALA A 555 19.33 29.23 27.32
CA ALA A 555 19.96 28.09 26.67
C ALA A 555 19.27 26.76 26.98
N VAL A 556 18.77 26.55 28.19
CA VAL A 556 18.01 25.32 28.54
C VAL A 556 16.65 25.31 27.81
N GLN A 557 15.92 26.43 27.83
CA GLN A 557 14.65 26.58 27.10
C GLN A 557 14.81 26.29 25.59
N LEU A 558 15.82 26.89 24.95
CA LEU A 558 16.11 26.64 23.54
C LEU A 558 16.54 25.17 23.28
N ALA A 559 17.25 24.53 24.21
CA ALA A 559 17.62 23.11 24.06
C ALA A 559 16.41 22.16 24.11
N ASP A 560 15.38 22.50 24.88
CA ASP A 560 14.12 21.73 24.92
C ASP A 560 13.24 21.98 23.68
N ILE A 561 13.15 23.23 23.19
CA ILE A 561 12.40 23.58 21.98
C ILE A 561 12.86 22.74 20.76
N ILE A 562 14.17 22.54 20.60
CA ILE A 562 14.79 21.84 19.45
C ILE A 562 14.76 20.32 19.60
N LYS A 563 14.07 19.77 20.62
CA LYS A 563 13.68 18.34 20.63
C LYS A 563 12.56 18.05 19.61
N ASN A 564 11.81 19.07 19.20
CA ASN A 564 10.67 18.96 18.28
C ASN A 564 11.07 19.15 16.81
N GLU A 565 10.17 18.75 15.90
CA GLU A 565 10.29 19.08 14.48
C GLU A 565 9.91 20.56 14.25
N LEU A 566 10.92 21.40 14.03
CA LEU A 566 10.78 22.84 13.81
C LEU A 566 10.68 23.18 12.32
N SER A 567 9.95 24.26 12.01
CA SER A 567 9.88 24.85 10.67
C SER A 567 11.19 25.52 10.23
N THR A 568 11.27 25.82 8.93
CA THR A 568 12.35 26.60 8.29
C THR A 568 12.59 27.96 8.95
N GLU A 569 11.51 28.61 9.38
CA GLU A 569 11.47 29.92 10.00
C GLU A 569 11.92 29.84 11.46
N GLU A 570 11.34 28.92 12.25
CA GLU A 570 11.67 28.74 13.66
C GLU A 570 13.13 28.33 13.87
N VAL A 571 13.70 27.46 13.02
CA VAL A 571 15.13 27.14 13.05
C VAL A 571 16.00 28.39 12.84
N SER A 572 15.56 29.33 11.98
CA SER A 572 16.26 30.59 11.74
C SER A 572 16.21 31.52 12.97
N SER A 573 15.04 31.67 13.59
CA SER A 573 14.86 32.49 14.81
C SER A 573 15.57 31.88 16.03
N VAL A 574 15.51 30.56 16.21
CA VAL A 574 16.31 29.82 17.22
C VAL A 574 17.80 30.13 17.06
N VAL A 575 18.37 29.95 15.86
CA VAL A 575 19.79 30.26 15.60
C VAL A 575 20.07 31.77 15.75
N GLY A 576 19.08 32.63 15.51
CA GLY A 576 19.11 34.05 15.86
C GLY A 576 19.30 34.30 17.35
N LYS A 577 18.47 33.69 18.19
CA LYS A 577 18.54 33.80 19.66
C LYS A 577 19.80 33.17 20.24
N VAL A 578 20.26 32.05 19.69
CA VAL A 578 21.56 31.46 20.05
C VAL A 578 22.71 32.41 19.72
N LYS A 579 22.66 33.12 18.58
CA LYS A 579 23.66 34.15 18.25
C LYS A 579 23.58 35.35 19.20
N GLU A 580 22.38 35.81 19.56
CA GLU A 580 22.19 36.90 20.54
C GLU A 580 22.80 36.53 21.90
N LEU A 581 22.53 35.30 22.37
CA LEU A 581 23.08 34.69 23.58
C LEU A 581 24.61 34.62 23.56
N VAL A 582 25.19 34.05 22.50
CA VAL A 582 26.66 34.02 22.30
C VAL A 582 27.26 35.43 22.17
N ASN A 583 26.45 36.44 21.82
CA ASN A 583 26.92 37.82 21.76
C ASN A 583 26.95 38.54 23.11
N VAL A 584 25.93 38.35 23.95
CA VAL A 584 25.80 39.05 25.24
C VAL A 584 26.45 38.29 26.41
N ALA A 585 26.42 36.96 26.42
CA ALA A 585 26.81 36.17 27.59
C ALA A 585 28.33 35.96 27.73
N LYS A 586 28.76 35.72 28.97
CA LYS A 586 30.07 35.12 29.25
C LYS A 586 29.99 33.61 29.08
N ILE A 587 30.81 33.06 28.19
CA ILE A 587 30.72 31.65 27.78
C ILE A 587 31.67 30.81 28.63
N ASN A 588 31.12 30.07 29.60
CA ASN A 588 31.85 29.01 30.29
C ASN A 588 31.61 27.64 29.60
N THR A 589 32.34 26.61 30.04
CA THR A 589 32.26 25.25 29.47
C THR A 589 30.86 24.63 29.53
N HIS A 590 30.10 24.87 30.61
CA HIS A 590 28.73 24.36 30.75
C HIS A 590 27.77 25.02 29.75
N LEU A 591 27.78 26.35 29.67
CA LEU A 591 26.94 27.10 28.74
C LEU A 591 27.28 26.76 27.28
N ALA A 592 28.57 26.65 26.96
CA ALA A 592 29.02 26.20 25.65
C ALA A 592 28.58 24.77 25.33
N THR A 593 28.52 23.86 26.31
CA THR A 593 27.98 22.49 26.11
C THR A 593 26.50 22.53 25.75
N THR A 594 25.68 23.35 26.43
CA THR A 594 24.26 23.54 26.08
C THR A 594 24.09 24.13 24.68
N VAL A 595 24.85 25.17 24.35
CA VAL A 595 24.83 25.79 23.01
C VAL A 595 25.31 24.81 21.92
N LEU A 596 26.29 23.95 22.21
CA LEU A 596 26.75 22.95 21.25
C LEU A 596 25.70 21.87 21.00
N ASN A 597 24.97 21.46 22.04
CA ASN A 597 23.86 20.51 21.90
C ASN A 597 22.69 21.11 21.12
N ILE A 598 22.36 22.39 21.34
CA ILE A 598 21.41 23.14 20.50
C ILE A 598 21.82 23.07 19.02
N ILE A 599 23.04 23.48 18.69
CA ILE A 599 23.54 23.52 17.30
C ILE A 599 23.62 22.10 16.70
N SER A 600 24.03 21.10 17.49
CA SER A 600 24.02 19.69 17.11
C SER A 600 22.61 19.17 16.78
N ASN A 601 21.57 19.61 17.49
CA ASN A 601 20.20 19.22 17.18
C ASN A 601 19.67 19.96 15.94
N VAL A 602 19.98 21.25 15.77
CA VAL A 602 19.72 21.98 14.51
C VAL A 602 20.37 21.28 13.31
N MET A 603 21.58 20.73 13.45
CA MET A 603 22.26 19.91 12.42
C MET A 603 21.53 18.60 12.04
N THR A 604 20.38 18.29 12.64
CA THR A 604 19.48 17.19 12.25
C THR A 604 18.20 17.63 11.55
N SER A 605 17.90 18.94 11.51
CA SER A 605 16.70 19.51 10.86
C SER A 605 16.69 19.33 9.34
N SER A 606 15.59 19.74 8.70
CA SER A 606 15.39 19.59 7.26
C SER A 606 16.47 20.30 6.42
N VAL A 607 16.74 19.76 5.23
CA VAL A 607 17.73 20.26 4.27
C VAL A 607 17.49 21.74 3.93
N SER A 608 16.23 22.14 3.76
CA SER A 608 15.84 23.54 3.50
C SER A 608 16.05 24.47 4.70
N ALA A 609 15.71 24.03 5.92
CA ALA A 609 15.97 24.82 7.13
C ALA A 609 17.47 25.06 7.34
N LEU A 610 18.27 24.00 7.15
CA LEU A 610 19.72 24.07 7.24
C LEU A 610 20.36 24.95 6.17
N ALA A 611 19.82 24.97 4.94
CA ALA A 611 20.31 25.88 3.90
C ALA A 611 20.15 27.36 4.31
N VAL A 612 18.99 27.73 4.87
CA VAL A 612 18.71 29.11 5.33
C VAL A 612 19.51 29.47 6.59
N ALA A 613 19.64 28.55 7.54
CA ALA A 613 20.33 28.79 8.81
C ALA A 613 21.87 28.64 8.74
N SER A 614 22.41 28.05 7.67
CA SER A 614 23.82 27.67 7.49
C SER A 614 24.83 28.74 7.92
N GLU A 615 24.85 29.86 7.21
CA GLU A 615 25.78 30.99 7.42
C GLU A 615 25.73 31.52 8.85
N ARG A 616 24.51 31.71 9.39
CA ARG A 616 24.27 32.21 10.75
C ARG A 616 24.76 31.20 11.80
N THR A 617 24.52 29.92 11.57
CA THR A 617 24.93 28.83 12.47
C THR A 617 26.45 28.73 12.55
N LEU A 618 27.14 28.66 11.40
CA LEU A 618 28.59 28.54 11.35
C LEU A 618 29.29 29.72 12.02
N LYS A 619 28.88 30.96 11.70
CA LYS A 619 29.41 32.17 12.35
C LYS A 619 29.15 32.20 13.86
N THR A 620 28.07 31.57 14.33
CA THR A 620 27.76 31.47 15.77
C THR A 620 28.65 30.41 16.47
N VAL A 621 29.04 29.34 15.78
CA VAL A 621 30.06 28.39 16.29
C VAL A 621 31.44 29.08 16.38
N ASP A 622 31.85 29.82 15.35
CA ASP A 622 33.10 30.60 15.36
C ASP A 622 33.10 31.63 16.53
N GLU A 623 32.02 32.39 16.71
CA GLU A 623 31.88 33.35 17.82
C GLU A 623 31.88 32.69 19.21
N LEU A 624 31.24 31.52 19.35
CA LEU A 624 31.23 30.73 20.59
C LEU A 624 32.65 30.27 20.97
N VAL A 625 33.38 29.73 19.99
CA VAL A 625 34.75 29.23 20.15
C VAL A 625 35.71 30.35 20.56
N GLN A 626 35.60 31.53 19.95
CA GLN A 626 36.44 32.68 20.31
C GLN A 626 36.19 33.18 21.74
N LYS A 627 34.95 33.09 22.25
CA LYS A 627 34.56 33.64 23.56
C LYS A 627 34.65 32.67 24.75
N LEU A 628 34.92 31.38 24.53
CA LEU A 628 34.97 30.40 25.62
C LEU A 628 36.04 30.76 26.67
N GLU A 629 35.63 30.91 27.93
CA GLU A 629 36.49 30.95 29.11
C GLU A 629 36.70 29.50 29.60
N PHE A 630 37.96 29.07 29.73
CA PHE A 630 38.35 27.74 30.21
C PHE A 630 39.70 27.80 30.94
N ASP A 631 39.88 26.91 31.92
CA ASP A 631 41.12 26.73 32.67
C ASP A 631 41.92 25.54 32.15
N GLY A 632 43.24 25.68 32.07
CA GLY A 632 44.17 24.61 31.65
C GLY A 632 44.79 24.81 30.26
N PRO A 633 45.57 23.83 29.78
CA PRO A 633 46.29 23.94 28.51
C PRO A 633 45.37 23.81 27.28
N SER A 634 44.30 23.01 27.38
CA SER A 634 43.30 22.78 26.36
C SER A 634 41.96 22.37 26.97
N VAL A 635 40.89 22.46 26.17
CA VAL A 635 39.53 22.02 26.50
C VAL A 635 38.85 21.42 25.28
N SER A 636 38.08 20.36 25.47
CA SER A 636 37.18 19.79 24.46
C SER A 636 35.73 19.87 24.91
N ILE A 637 34.84 20.20 23.96
CA ILE A 637 33.38 20.23 24.14
C ILE A 637 32.77 19.42 23.01
N THR A 638 31.98 18.41 23.36
CA THR A 638 31.57 17.33 22.45
C THR A 638 30.06 17.14 22.47
N SER A 639 29.46 17.00 21.29
CA SER A 639 28.06 16.67 21.10
C SER A 639 27.89 15.60 20.02
N LYS A 640 26.66 15.15 19.77
CA LYS A 640 26.36 14.07 18.82
C LYS A 640 26.78 14.38 17.38
N ASN A 641 26.62 15.63 16.93
CA ASN A 641 26.89 16.02 15.54
C ASN A 641 28.07 16.99 15.35
N LEU A 642 28.63 17.54 16.44
CA LEU A 642 29.68 18.55 16.42
C LEU A 642 30.60 18.43 17.65
N ALA A 643 31.91 18.55 17.46
CA ALA A 643 32.86 18.71 18.58
C ALA A 643 33.83 19.86 18.32
N LEU A 644 34.24 20.51 19.42
CA LEU A 644 35.14 21.65 19.47
C LEU A 644 36.33 21.30 20.37
N GLY A 645 37.55 21.53 19.91
CA GLY A 645 38.78 21.40 20.68
C GLY A 645 39.54 22.72 20.63
N ILE A 646 39.86 23.30 21.78
CA ILE A 646 40.55 24.59 21.88
C ILE A 646 41.81 24.37 22.71
N SER A 647 42.94 24.87 22.23
CA SER A 647 44.25 24.71 22.87
C SER A 647 44.97 26.05 22.98
N THR A 648 45.66 26.27 24.10
CA THR A 648 46.46 27.48 24.33
C THR A 648 47.73 27.45 23.50
N LEU A 649 48.05 28.56 22.83
CA LEU A 649 49.26 28.67 22.01
C LEU A 649 50.36 29.41 22.76
N ASN A 650 51.59 28.90 22.70
CA ASN A 650 52.77 29.57 23.25
C ASN A 650 53.82 29.78 22.13
N HIS A 651 53.89 31.00 21.60
CA HIS A 651 54.72 31.37 20.45
C HIS A 651 56.20 30.94 20.60
N GLY A 652 56.77 31.09 21.81
CA GLY A 652 58.17 30.79 22.08
C GLY A 652 58.50 29.29 22.18
N LYS A 653 57.50 28.40 22.04
CA LYS A 653 57.66 26.93 22.14
C LYS A 653 56.88 26.15 21.07
N PHE A 654 56.22 26.83 20.13
CA PHE A 654 55.41 26.16 19.12
C PHE A 654 56.30 25.41 18.11
N ASN A 655 56.12 24.09 18.02
CA ASN A 655 56.90 23.20 17.13
C ASN A 655 55.97 22.37 16.22
N GLY A 656 54.81 22.94 15.87
CA GLY A 656 53.69 22.22 15.28
C GLY A 656 52.81 21.54 16.33
N THR A 657 51.64 21.07 15.92
CA THR A 657 50.70 20.28 16.74
C THR A 657 49.74 19.48 15.86
N SER A 658 49.06 18.47 16.41
CA SER A 658 48.01 17.70 15.73
C SER A 658 46.75 17.65 16.57
N PHE A 659 45.59 17.79 15.93
CA PHE A 659 44.28 17.52 16.53
C PHE A 659 43.66 16.34 15.81
N SER A 660 43.03 15.42 16.51
CA SER A 660 42.31 14.30 15.88
C SER A 660 40.93 14.07 16.49
N ALA A 661 39.94 13.81 15.65
CA ALA A 661 38.57 13.49 16.05
C ALA A 661 38.30 11.99 15.84
N PHE A 662 37.74 11.31 16.83
CA PHE A 662 37.50 9.87 16.81
C PHE A 662 36.27 9.49 17.64
N ILE A 663 35.84 8.23 17.52
CA ILE A 663 34.77 7.64 18.35
C ILE A 663 35.36 6.40 19.03
N GLN A 664 35.15 6.26 20.34
CA GLN A 664 35.68 5.13 21.11
C GLN A 664 34.89 3.85 20.80
N PRO A 665 35.50 2.64 20.73
CA PRO A 665 34.82 1.43 20.26
C PRO A 665 33.58 0.97 21.05
N ASN A 666 33.35 1.51 22.25
CA ASN A 666 32.24 1.16 23.14
C ASN A 666 31.21 2.30 23.32
N THR A 667 31.37 3.43 22.63
CA THR A 667 30.55 4.65 22.80
C THR A 667 30.05 5.17 21.45
N SER A 668 28.87 5.78 21.41
CA SER A 668 28.42 6.60 20.27
C SER A 668 29.18 7.92 20.12
N ASP A 669 29.91 8.31 21.16
CA ASP A 669 30.20 9.71 21.43
C ASP A 669 31.54 10.13 20.82
N LEU A 670 31.50 11.30 20.18
CA LEU A 670 32.62 11.91 19.49
C LEU A 670 33.62 12.51 20.49
N GLN A 671 34.89 12.18 20.36
CA GLN A 671 35.99 12.67 21.19
C GLN A 671 37.06 13.38 20.33
N ILE A 672 37.81 14.28 20.97
CA ILE A 672 38.95 14.99 20.36
C ILE A 672 40.20 14.70 21.20
N ASP A 673 41.27 14.29 20.52
CA ASP A 673 42.64 14.25 21.07
C ASP A 673 43.47 15.43 20.52
N PHE A 674 44.39 15.91 21.35
CA PHE A 674 45.35 16.98 21.09
C PHE A 674 46.77 16.45 20.80
N GLU A 675 46.94 15.13 20.74
CA GLU A 675 48.16 14.45 20.30
C GLU A 675 47.93 13.57 19.04
N SER A 676 49.02 13.20 18.36
CA SER A 676 49.00 12.45 17.10
C SER A 676 49.00 10.92 17.27
N ASN A 677 48.56 10.40 18.42
CA ASN A 677 48.78 9.01 18.82
C ASN A 677 47.56 8.08 18.59
N GLN A 678 46.44 8.61 18.08
CA GLN A 678 45.20 7.82 17.90
C GLN A 678 45.23 6.88 16.70
N VAL A 679 44.63 5.70 16.88
CA VAL A 679 44.56 4.65 15.85
C VAL A 679 43.23 4.77 15.10
N ASN A 680 43.30 5.13 13.81
CA ASN A 680 42.17 5.37 12.90
C ASN A 680 41.25 6.55 13.32
N PRO A 681 41.76 7.80 13.36
CA PRO A 681 40.90 8.97 13.52
C PRO A 681 39.92 9.12 12.34
N LEU A 682 38.74 9.70 12.60
CA LEU A 682 37.77 10.08 11.56
C LEU A 682 38.25 11.29 10.76
N ALA A 683 38.95 12.20 11.43
CA ALA A 683 39.73 13.26 10.81
C ALA A 683 40.90 13.69 11.71
N GLN A 684 41.96 14.19 11.11
CA GLN A 684 43.12 14.76 11.80
C GLN A 684 43.61 16.02 11.06
N VAL A 685 43.97 17.06 11.82
CA VAL A 685 44.58 18.30 11.29
C VAL A 685 45.92 18.51 11.97
N THR A 686 46.99 18.56 11.17
CA THR A 686 48.38 18.74 11.61
C THR A 686 48.89 20.10 11.16
N LEU A 687 49.21 20.96 12.14
CA LEU A 687 49.70 22.32 11.92
C LEU A 687 51.25 22.34 11.85
N PRO A 688 51.86 22.95 10.83
CA PRO A 688 53.31 22.99 10.66
C PRO A 688 53.98 23.94 11.66
N ALA A 689 55.21 23.65 12.08
CA ALA A 689 55.98 24.50 13.01
C ALA A 689 56.21 25.93 12.49
N THR A 690 56.15 26.15 11.17
CA THR A 690 56.32 27.44 10.50
C THR A 690 55.07 28.32 10.46
N LEU A 691 53.93 27.88 11.05
CA LEU A 691 52.62 28.55 10.99
C LEU A 691 52.65 30.07 11.27
N LEU A 692 53.44 30.50 12.26
CA LEU A 692 53.50 31.90 12.72
C LEU A 692 54.62 32.73 12.05
N LYS A 693 55.47 32.10 11.23
CA LYS A 693 56.76 32.65 10.77
C LYS A 693 56.66 33.85 9.83
N ASN A 694 55.50 34.04 9.19
CA ASN A 694 55.24 35.14 8.24
C ASN A 694 54.41 36.28 8.85
N LEU A 695 54.08 36.24 10.15
CA LEU A 695 53.29 37.26 10.84
C LEU A 695 54.18 38.35 11.46
N THR A 696 53.62 39.52 11.71
CA THR A 696 54.26 40.57 12.51
C THR A 696 54.26 40.22 14.00
N ASP A 697 55.12 40.87 14.79
CA ASP A 697 55.14 40.70 16.26
C ASP A 697 53.79 41.06 16.91
N ALA A 698 53.06 42.03 16.35
CA ALA A 698 51.75 42.48 16.84
C ALA A 698 50.63 41.47 16.55
N GLU A 699 50.58 40.90 15.34
CA GLU A 699 49.65 39.81 15.01
C GLU A 699 49.98 38.55 15.80
N THR A 700 51.27 38.24 15.94
CA THR A 700 51.74 37.11 16.76
C THR A 700 51.26 37.25 18.19
N ALA A 701 51.46 38.41 18.83
CA ALA A 701 51.03 38.66 20.22
C ALA A 701 49.50 38.59 20.44
N ALA A 702 48.68 38.61 19.37
CA ALA A 702 47.22 38.47 19.47
C ALA A 702 46.74 37.01 19.40
N ILE A 703 47.57 36.07 18.95
CA ILE A 703 47.17 34.67 18.69
C ILE A 703 47.38 33.79 19.95
N SER A 704 46.50 33.95 20.93
CA SER A 704 46.60 33.22 22.21
C SER A 704 46.16 31.74 22.16
N ARG A 705 45.46 31.32 21.10
CA ARG A 705 44.76 30.01 21.02
C ARG A 705 44.73 29.43 19.60
N ILE A 706 44.68 28.12 19.53
CA ILE A 706 44.31 27.34 18.35
C ILE A 706 42.94 26.72 18.58
N ASN A 707 42.10 26.77 17.57
CA ASN A 707 40.79 26.17 17.53
C ASN A 707 40.78 24.99 16.54
N PHE A 708 40.03 23.94 16.87
CA PHE A 708 39.73 22.80 16.02
C PHE A 708 38.25 22.47 16.15
N MET A 709 37.58 22.16 15.03
CA MET A 709 36.17 21.81 14.99
C MET A 709 35.95 20.61 14.08
N PHE A 710 35.06 19.70 14.46
CA PHE A 710 34.67 18.54 13.65
C PHE A 710 33.15 18.47 13.54
N PHE A 711 32.64 18.47 12.31
CA PHE A 711 31.22 18.36 12.00
C PHE A 711 30.94 16.95 11.45
N SER A 712 30.21 16.11 12.20
CA SER A 712 29.87 14.75 11.76
C SER A 712 28.72 14.72 10.74
N LYS A 713 27.86 15.75 10.76
CA LYS A 713 26.78 16.00 9.79
C LYS A 713 27.16 17.13 8.85
N ILE A 714 27.04 16.87 7.55
CA ILE A 714 27.39 17.81 6.47
C ILE A 714 26.29 18.82 6.13
N GLY A 715 25.14 18.80 6.83
CA GLY A 715 23.93 19.52 6.44
C GLY A 715 24.04 21.06 6.43
N LEU A 716 25.05 21.64 7.09
CA LEU A 716 25.33 23.08 7.06
C LEU A 716 26.13 23.52 5.81
N PHE A 717 26.74 22.59 5.06
CA PHE A 717 27.71 22.88 3.99
C PHE A 717 27.18 22.48 2.60
N GLN A 718 25.96 22.92 2.29
CA GLN A 718 25.23 22.53 1.09
C GLN A 718 25.67 23.33 -0.15
N ASP A 719 26.57 22.75 -0.93
CA ASP A 719 26.92 23.24 -2.26
C ASP A 719 27.33 22.06 -3.18
N GLU A 720 26.56 21.81 -4.25
CA GLU A 720 26.90 20.84 -5.29
C GLU A 720 27.60 21.55 -6.45
N GLN A 721 28.92 21.38 -6.55
CA GLN A 721 29.76 22.07 -7.51
C GLN A 721 30.15 21.12 -8.65
N ASP A 722 29.75 21.45 -9.89
CA ASP A 722 30.04 20.69 -11.12
C ASP A 722 29.69 19.18 -11.10
N GLY A 723 28.71 18.81 -10.27
CA GLY A 723 28.29 17.41 -10.06
C GLY A 723 29.18 16.63 -9.08
N LEU A 724 30.08 17.31 -8.37
CA LEU A 724 30.75 16.78 -7.19
C LEU A 724 29.90 17.05 -5.94
N SER A 725 29.91 16.07 -5.04
CA SER A 725 29.13 16.02 -3.80
C SER A 725 30.07 15.73 -2.62
N LEU A 726 29.79 16.33 -1.47
CA LEU A 726 30.63 16.22 -0.27
C LEU A 726 30.56 14.80 0.32
N ASN A 727 31.70 14.08 0.32
CA ASN A 727 31.79 12.66 0.74
C ASN A 727 32.72 12.47 1.96
N SER A 728 32.83 13.49 2.81
CA SER A 728 33.65 13.46 4.02
C SER A 728 32.94 14.16 5.16
N TYR A 729 33.44 13.97 6.37
CA TYR A 729 33.24 14.93 7.45
C TYR A 729 33.83 16.29 7.07
N VAL A 730 33.41 17.35 7.76
CA VAL A 730 34.01 18.68 7.62
C VAL A 730 34.81 19.00 8.88
N VAL A 731 36.03 19.50 8.71
CA VAL A 731 36.88 19.95 9.82
C VAL A 731 37.28 21.40 9.63
N ALA A 732 37.29 22.18 10.69
CA ALA A 732 37.80 23.54 10.68
C ALA A 732 38.95 23.70 11.66
N SER A 733 39.89 24.58 11.34
CA SER A 733 40.87 25.05 12.32
C SER A 733 41.20 26.52 12.08
N SER A 734 41.32 27.28 13.17
CA SER A 734 41.57 28.72 13.16
C SER A 734 42.46 29.12 14.35
N VAL A 735 43.04 30.31 14.29
CA VAL A 735 44.01 30.81 15.27
C VAL A 735 43.56 32.18 15.79
N GLY A 736 42.83 32.18 16.90
CA GLY A 736 42.09 33.35 17.35
C GLY A 736 41.09 33.83 16.29
N ASN A 737 41.13 35.13 15.98
CA ASN A 737 40.27 35.78 14.98
C ASN A 737 41.04 36.14 13.68
N TYR A 738 42.13 35.43 13.38
CA TYR A 738 42.97 35.68 12.20
C TYR A 738 42.94 34.51 11.21
N SER A 739 42.64 34.81 9.94
CA SER A 739 42.74 33.87 8.82
C SER A 739 44.16 33.89 8.23
N ILE A 740 45.01 32.92 8.59
CA ILE A 740 46.33 32.78 7.98
C ILE A 740 46.20 32.12 6.60
N GLY A 741 46.95 32.61 5.61
CA GLY A 741 47.06 32.05 4.27
C GLY A 741 48.40 32.36 3.59
N ASN A 742 48.71 31.65 2.51
CA ASN A 742 50.04 31.63 1.85
C ASN A 742 51.15 31.09 2.78
N LEU A 743 50.86 30.01 3.51
CA LEU A 743 51.83 29.31 4.37
C LEU A 743 53.00 28.73 3.56
N GLN A 744 54.21 28.77 4.14
CA GLN A 744 55.42 28.21 3.51
C GLN A 744 55.36 26.67 3.43
N ASP A 745 54.94 26.03 4.53
CA ASP A 745 54.67 24.61 4.61
C ASP A 745 53.15 24.42 4.77
N PRO A 746 52.51 23.48 4.06
CA PRO A 746 51.06 23.34 4.10
C PRO A 746 50.58 22.72 5.43
N VAL A 747 49.33 23.04 5.79
CA VAL A 747 48.57 22.29 6.79
C VAL A 747 48.18 20.93 6.19
N GLU A 748 48.43 19.85 6.92
CA GLU A 748 48.06 18.49 6.51
C GLU A 748 46.75 18.07 7.18
N ILE A 749 45.77 17.68 6.37
CA ILE A 749 44.39 17.45 6.77
C ILE A 749 43.98 16.06 6.28
N GLU A 750 43.92 15.09 7.18
CA GLU A 750 43.43 13.74 6.90
C GLU A 750 41.94 13.66 7.23
N ILE A 751 41.11 13.13 6.33
CA ILE A 751 39.69 12.88 6.60
C ILE A 751 39.27 11.55 5.98
N VAL A 752 38.54 10.74 6.77
CA VAL A 752 37.91 9.48 6.34
C VAL A 752 36.68 9.77 5.47
N HIS A 753 36.50 8.97 4.43
CA HIS A 753 35.36 9.07 3.51
C HIS A 753 34.08 8.54 4.16
N LEU A 754 32.94 9.22 3.93
CA LEU A 754 31.63 8.72 4.36
C LEU A 754 31.23 7.44 3.60
N ASN A 755 31.66 7.33 2.34
CA ASN A 755 31.47 6.15 1.50
C ASN A 755 32.81 5.70 0.91
N TYR A 756 33.18 4.44 1.13
CA TYR A 756 34.38 3.83 0.53
C TYR A 756 34.29 3.82 -1.00
N GLN A 757 35.35 4.27 -1.67
CA GLN A 757 35.44 4.30 -3.12
C GLN A 757 36.75 3.60 -3.57
N PRO A 758 36.70 2.55 -4.42
CA PRO A 758 37.90 1.79 -4.79
C PRO A 758 38.86 2.55 -5.73
N LYS A 759 38.40 3.64 -6.35
CA LYS A 759 39.20 4.58 -7.16
C LYS A 759 38.59 5.98 -7.04
N PRO A 760 38.79 6.69 -5.90
CA PRO A 760 38.19 8.00 -5.71
C PRO A 760 38.85 9.02 -6.65
N LYS A 761 38.08 10.03 -7.04
CA LYS A 761 38.60 11.31 -7.54
C LYS A 761 38.28 12.39 -6.49
N PRO A 762 39.03 12.45 -5.37
CA PRO A 762 38.77 13.43 -4.35
C PRO A 762 39.24 14.80 -4.82
N THR A 763 38.47 15.84 -4.51
CA THR A 763 38.93 17.23 -4.63
C THR A 763 38.92 17.84 -3.23
N CYS A 764 40.09 18.23 -2.74
CA CYS A 764 40.24 18.99 -1.50
C CYS A 764 39.68 20.39 -1.70
N MET A 765 38.72 20.80 -0.87
CA MET A 765 38.09 22.11 -0.94
C MET A 765 37.95 22.72 0.46
N PHE A 766 37.74 24.03 0.50
CA PHE A 766 37.40 24.77 1.70
C PHE A 766 36.10 25.57 1.52
N TRP A 767 35.42 25.90 2.61
CA TRP A 767 34.22 26.72 2.60
C TRP A 767 34.58 28.21 2.59
N ASP A 768 34.22 28.89 1.51
CA ASP A 768 34.51 30.30 1.28
C ASP A 768 33.25 31.15 1.50
N PHE A 769 33.14 31.76 2.68
CA PHE A 769 32.01 32.63 3.06
C PHE A 769 31.84 33.87 2.16
N THR A 770 32.80 34.21 1.29
CA THR A 770 32.65 35.34 0.36
C THR A 770 31.84 34.98 -0.90
N MET A 771 31.73 33.68 -1.19
CA MET A 771 30.96 33.19 -2.34
C MET A 771 29.45 33.37 -2.14
N LYS A 772 28.71 33.37 -3.26
CA LYS A 772 27.24 33.45 -3.31
C LYS A 772 26.64 34.56 -2.43
N ASN A 773 27.17 35.77 -2.55
CA ASN A 773 26.68 36.97 -1.85
C ASN A 773 26.63 36.83 -0.31
N GLY A 774 27.57 36.09 0.29
CA GLY A 774 27.70 35.90 1.74
C GLY A 774 27.23 34.53 2.27
N SER A 775 26.39 33.82 1.50
CA SER A 775 25.88 32.49 1.90
C SER A 775 26.92 31.37 1.84
N GLY A 776 28.04 31.59 1.16
CA GLY A 776 29.18 30.66 1.08
C GLY A 776 29.10 29.61 -0.02
N GLY A 777 30.17 28.84 -0.16
CA GLY A 777 30.29 27.75 -1.13
C GLY A 777 31.64 27.06 -1.06
N TRP A 778 31.78 25.95 -1.78
CA TRP A 778 33.05 25.21 -1.83
C TRP A 778 34.05 25.85 -2.81
N ASN A 779 35.32 25.93 -2.42
CA ASN A 779 36.41 26.53 -3.19
C ASN A 779 37.66 25.64 -3.11
N SER A 780 38.35 25.40 -4.23
CA SER A 780 39.54 24.53 -4.30
C SER A 780 40.88 25.28 -4.16
N LYS A 781 40.86 26.61 -4.12
CA LYS A 781 42.08 27.44 -4.09
C LYS A 781 42.93 27.19 -2.84
N GLY A 782 44.25 27.05 -3.04
CA GLY A 782 45.22 26.83 -1.96
C GLY A 782 45.33 25.38 -1.47
N CYS A 783 44.41 24.48 -1.88
CA CYS A 783 44.38 23.09 -1.46
C CYS A 783 44.78 22.11 -2.57
N ARG A 784 45.46 21.02 -2.22
CA ARG A 784 45.82 19.91 -3.13
C ARG A 784 45.76 18.55 -2.44
N VAL A 785 45.50 17.50 -3.21
CA VAL A 785 45.48 16.10 -2.74
C VAL A 785 46.91 15.57 -2.58
N SER A 786 47.21 14.95 -1.44
CA SER A 786 48.46 14.21 -1.20
C SER A 786 48.44 12.84 -1.88
N PRO A 787 49.56 12.37 -2.47
CA PRO A 787 49.67 11.05 -3.10
C PRO A 787 49.56 9.87 -2.11
N MET A 788 49.54 10.13 -0.80
CA MET A 788 49.32 9.11 0.24
C MET A 788 47.82 8.82 0.50
N SER A 789 46.92 9.52 -0.19
CA SER A 789 45.46 9.27 -0.15
C SER A 789 45.09 7.88 -0.69
N ASN A 790 44.01 7.29 -0.17
CA ASN A 790 43.54 5.95 -0.55
C ASN A 790 42.00 5.90 -0.72
N GLY A 791 41.44 4.71 -0.94
CA GLY A 791 39.98 4.56 -1.17
C GLY A 791 39.08 4.89 0.02
N ASN A 792 39.64 4.93 1.23
CA ASN A 792 38.91 5.12 2.50
C ASN A 792 39.22 6.46 3.19
N LYS A 793 40.34 7.11 2.87
CA LYS A 793 40.70 8.45 3.37
C LYS A 793 41.45 9.27 2.32
N THR A 794 41.26 10.58 2.34
CA THR A 794 42.07 11.55 1.57
C THR A 794 42.87 12.39 2.54
N ILE A 795 44.10 12.69 2.15
CA ILE A 795 44.99 13.62 2.83
C ILE A 795 45.09 14.87 1.95
N CYS A 796 44.66 15.99 2.49
CA CYS A 796 44.69 17.30 1.85
C CYS A 796 45.86 18.13 2.39
N LEU A 797 46.50 18.89 1.51
CA LEU A 797 47.57 19.83 1.83
C LEU A 797 47.08 21.22 1.43
N CYS A 798 46.84 22.11 2.40
CA CYS A 798 46.31 23.46 2.16
C CYS A 798 47.26 24.54 2.70
N ASP A 799 47.34 25.69 2.01
CA ASP A 799 48.23 26.81 2.36
C ASP A 799 47.57 27.87 3.28
N HIS A 800 46.41 27.56 3.86
CA HIS A 800 45.61 28.45 4.72
C HIS A 800 44.89 27.69 5.84
N LEU A 801 44.19 28.43 6.72
CA LEU A 801 43.36 27.91 7.82
C LEU A 801 41.90 28.37 7.68
N THR A 802 41.01 27.42 7.39
CA THR A 802 39.57 27.63 7.13
C THR A 802 38.76 26.38 7.52
N HIS A 803 37.56 26.19 6.95
CA HIS A 803 36.73 24.98 7.05
C HIS A 803 36.96 24.09 5.83
N PHE A 804 37.32 22.82 5.99
CA PHE A 804 37.78 21.91 4.93
C PHE A 804 36.88 20.68 4.72
N GLY A 805 36.71 20.27 3.46
CA GLY A 805 35.95 19.08 3.07
C GLY A 805 36.45 18.47 1.75
N ILE A 806 36.00 17.25 1.45
CA ILE A 806 36.39 16.51 0.24
C ILE A 806 35.16 16.24 -0.63
N LEU A 807 35.16 16.84 -1.82
CA LEU A 807 34.11 16.64 -2.82
C LEU A 807 34.48 15.51 -3.80
N MET A 808 33.49 14.69 -4.16
CA MET A 808 33.59 13.51 -5.02
C MET A 808 32.31 13.27 -5.84
N ASP A 809 32.40 12.62 -7.00
CA ASP A 809 31.22 11.94 -7.60
C ASP A 809 30.92 10.67 -6.77
N ILE A 810 30.07 10.79 -5.75
CA ILE A 810 29.56 9.65 -4.98
C ILE A 810 28.66 8.77 -5.86
N SER A 811 27.91 9.40 -6.76
CA SER A 811 26.78 8.81 -7.45
C SER A 811 27.15 7.73 -8.47
N GLY A 812 28.32 7.85 -9.10
CA GLY A 812 28.69 7.04 -10.26
C GLY A 812 27.82 7.31 -11.50
N SER A 813 26.93 8.30 -11.44
CA SER A 813 26.13 8.78 -12.58
C SER A 813 27.03 9.29 -13.70
N THR A 814 28.21 9.81 -13.33
CA THR A 814 29.33 10.02 -14.26
C THR A 814 30.42 8.96 -14.15
N ALA A 815 30.00 7.71 -14.32
CA ALA A 815 30.59 6.82 -15.33
C ALA A 815 30.49 7.45 -16.75
N LYS A 816 30.98 8.69 -16.90
CA LYS A 816 31.15 9.42 -18.15
C LYS A 816 32.05 8.56 -19.00
N ILE A 817 31.46 7.93 -20.01
CA ILE A 817 32.21 7.15 -20.99
C ILE A 817 33.22 8.12 -21.62
N ASP A 818 34.50 7.88 -21.36
CA ASP A 818 35.63 8.70 -21.82
C ASP A 818 35.40 9.20 -23.25
N GLU A 819 35.73 10.46 -23.54
CA GLU A 819 35.35 11.15 -24.78
C GLU A 819 35.70 10.33 -26.04
N LYS A 820 36.86 9.66 -26.00
CA LYS A 820 37.30 8.71 -27.03
C LYS A 820 36.38 7.49 -27.15
N ASN A 821 36.03 6.86 -26.03
CA ASN A 821 35.11 5.72 -25.99
C ASN A 821 33.69 6.13 -26.43
N THR A 822 33.22 7.32 -26.06
CA THR A 822 31.94 7.90 -26.49
C THR A 822 31.92 8.10 -28.01
N LYS A 823 32.96 8.73 -28.57
CA LYS A 823 33.12 8.88 -30.04
C LYS A 823 33.12 7.52 -30.75
N ILE A 824 33.84 6.52 -30.22
CA ILE A 824 33.85 5.15 -30.79
C ILE A 824 32.45 4.51 -30.71
N LEU A 825 31.73 4.64 -29.59
CA LEU A 825 30.40 4.04 -29.40
C LEU A 825 29.36 4.66 -30.35
N THR A 826 29.45 5.98 -30.59
CA THR A 826 28.66 6.68 -31.61
C THR A 826 28.94 6.12 -33.00
N PHE A 827 30.21 5.99 -33.41
CA PHE A 827 30.55 5.40 -34.73
C PHE A 827 30.03 3.97 -34.90
N ILE A 828 30.20 3.11 -33.90
CA ILE A 828 29.66 1.73 -33.92
C ILE A 828 28.15 1.75 -34.13
N THR A 829 27.45 2.59 -33.36
CA THR A 829 25.98 2.64 -33.37
C THR A 829 25.46 3.18 -34.71
N TYR A 830 26.00 4.28 -35.25
CA TYR A 830 25.60 4.81 -36.56
C TYR A 830 25.87 3.83 -37.72
N ILE A 831 27.07 3.25 -37.80
CA ILE A 831 27.43 2.31 -38.87
C ILE A 831 26.54 1.06 -38.82
N GLY A 832 26.37 0.48 -37.63
CA GLY A 832 25.52 -0.69 -37.46
C GLY A 832 24.05 -0.38 -37.71
N CYS A 833 23.48 0.70 -37.17
CA CYS A 833 22.08 1.08 -37.42
C CYS A 833 21.78 1.26 -38.92
N GLY A 834 22.74 1.81 -39.69
CA GLY A 834 22.66 1.86 -41.16
C GLY A 834 22.59 0.47 -41.80
N ILE A 835 23.49 -0.44 -41.41
CA ILE A 835 23.49 -1.85 -41.86
C ILE A 835 22.18 -2.55 -41.48
N SER A 836 21.72 -2.39 -40.23
CA SER A 836 20.48 -2.95 -39.68
C SER A 836 19.25 -2.46 -40.45
N ALA A 837 19.17 -1.17 -40.77
CA ALA A 837 18.11 -0.60 -41.58
C ALA A 837 18.09 -1.20 -43.00
N ILE A 838 19.24 -1.30 -43.67
CA ILE A 838 19.35 -1.91 -45.01
C ILE A 838 18.86 -3.37 -44.99
N PHE A 839 19.36 -4.19 -44.07
CA PHE A 839 18.96 -5.60 -44.01
C PHE A 839 17.53 -5.83 -43.51
N SER A 840 16.99 -4.93 -42.68
CA SER A 840 15.56 -4.90 -42.32
C SER A 840 14.68 -4.55 -43.52
N ALA A 841 15.08 -3.57 -44.34
CA ALA A 841 14.38 -3.21 -45.58
C ALA A 841 14.42 -4.35 -46.63
N VAL A 842 15.58 -4.98 -46.85
CA VAL A 842 15.70 -6.14 -47.76
C VAL A 842 14.85 -7.33 -47.28
N THR A 843 14.78 -7.56 -45.97
CA THR A 843 13.87 -8.57 -45.37
C THR A 843 12.42 -8.22 -45.64
N LEU A 844 11.99 -6.99 -45.33
CA LEU A 844 10.64 -6.49 -45.53
C LEU A 844 10.20 -6.59 -47.00
N LEU A 845 11.02 -6.10 -47.93
CA LEU A 845 10.79 -6.19 -49.38
C LEU A 845 10.65 -7.65 -49.85
N THR A 846 11.49 -8.56 -49.35
CA THR A 846 11.41 -10.00 -49.68
C THR A 846 10.06 -10.60 -49.25
N TYR A 847 9.61 -10.31 -48.02
CA TYR A 847 8.35 -10.84 -47.50
C TYR A 847 7.09 -10.17 -48.08
N ILE A 848 7.22 -8.95 -48.62
CA ILE A 848 6.16 -8.27 -49.39
C ILE A 848 6.06 -8.82 -50.81
N ALA A 849 7.18 -8.97 -51.52
CA ALA A 849 7.21 -9.34 -52.94
C ALA A 849 6.72 -10.77 -53.21
N PHE A 850 7.03 -11.73 -52.31
CA PHE A 850 6.63 -13.12 -52.47
C PHE A 850 5.38 -13.44 -51.65
N GLU A 851 4.20 -13.32 -52.26
CA GLU A 851 2.90 -13.55 -51.61
C GLU A 851 2.82 -14.91 -50.89
N LYS A 852 3.50 -15.94 -51.41
CA LYS A 852 3.61 -17.28 -50.80
C LYS A 852 4.32 -17.28 -49.44
N LEU A 853 5.29 -16.40 -49.19
CA LEU A 853 5.95 -16.23 -47.88
C LEU A 853 5.07 -15.47 -46.89
N ARG A 854 4.22 -14.56 -47.39
CA ARG A 854 3.33 -13.70 -46.60
C ARG A 854 2.12 -14.45 -46.01
N ARG A 855 1.88 -15.72 -46.35
CA ARG A 855 0.72 -16.50 -45.89
C ARG A 855 0.85 -16.99 -44.44
N ASP A 856 2.07 -17.30 -43.98
CA ASP A 856 2.32 -17.84 -42.63
C ASP A 856 2.14 -16.77 -41.53
N TYR A 857 1.80 -17.17 -40.29
CA TYR A 857 1.69 -16.23 -39.16
C TYR A 857 3.04 -15.70 -38.65
N PRO A 858 4.10 -16.52 -38.43
CA PRO A 858 5.42 -16.00 -38.05
C PRO A 858 5.97 -15.00 -39.07
N SER A 859 5.78 -15.26 -40.37
CA SER A 859 6.20 -14.35 -41.43
C SER A 859 5.50 -12.98 -41.37
N LYS A 860 4.24 -12.91 -40.90
CA LYS A 860 3.52 -11.63 -40.71
C LYS A 860 3.97 -10.89 -39.46
N ILE A 861 4.26 -11.60 -38.37
CA ILE A 861 4.77 -11.00 -37.13
C ILE A 861 6.18 -10.45 -37.36
N LEU A 862 7.06 -11.27 -37.96
CA LEU A 862 8.39 -10.88 -38.41
C LEU A 862 8.34 -9.64 -39.33
N MET A 863 7.40 -9.58 -40.26
CA MET A 863 7.23 -8.42 -41.15
C MET A 863 6.88 -7.13 -40.37
N ASN A 864 6.02 -7.20 -39.35
CA ASN A 864 5.72 -6.04 -38.50
C ASN A 864 6.93 -5.65 -37.63
N LEU A 865 7.64 -6.61 -37.05
CA LEU A 865 8.87 -6.38 -36.29
C LEU A 865 9.95 -5.73 -37.16
N SER A 866 10.17 -6.21 -38.39
CA SER A 866 11.09 -5.61 -39.36
C SER A 866 10.69 -4.18 -39.77
N THR A 867 9.39 -3.90 -39.92
CA THR A 867 8.89 -2.53 -40.14
C THR A 867 9.19 -1.62 -38.94
N SER A 868 8.92 -2.08 -37.71
CA SER A 868 9.19 -1.31 -36.50
C SER A 868 10.68 -1.01 -36.31
N LEU A 869 11.53 -2.01 -36.49
CA LEU A 869 12.99 -1.85 -36.43
C LEU A 869 13.52 -0.96 -37.55
N LEU A 870 12.97 -1.04 -38.77
CA LEU A 870 13.36 -0.16 -39.87
C LEU A 870 13.07 1.31 -39.54
N PHE A 871 11.87 1.64 -39.06
CA PHE A 871 11.55 3.01 -38.67
C PHE A 871 12.34 3.48 -37.44
N LEU A 872 12.55 2.62 -36.43
CA LEU A 872 13.39 2.93 -35.28
C LEU A 872 14.81 3.34 -35.70
N ASN A 873 15.46 2.54 -36.56
CA ASN A 873 16.82 2.84 -37.03
C ASN A 873 16.85 4.07 -37.96
N MET A 874 15.83 4.27 -38.82
CA MET A 874 15.77 5.45 -39.69
C MET A 874 15.57 6.76 -38.91
N VAL A 875 14.68 6.78 -37.91
CA VAL A 875 14.48 7.97 -37.06
C VAL A 875 15.75 8.24 -36.24
N PHE A 876 16.37 7.21 -35.65
CA PHE A 876 17.62 7.37 -34.90
C PHE A 876 18.78 7.95 -35.72
N LEU A 877 18.97 7.47 -36.96
CA LEU A 877 20.04 7.96 -37.85
C LEU A 877 19.81 9.40 -38.32
N LEU A 878 18.55 9.82 -38.44
CA LEU A 878 18.17 11.19 -38.83
C LEU A 878 18.11 12.15 -37.63
N ASP A 879 18.03 11.63 -36.39
CA ASP A 879 17.78 12.42 -35.18
C ASP A 879 18.74 13.60 -35.02
N GLY A 880 20.05 13.35 -34.95
CA GLY A 880 21.05 14.41 -34.78
C GLY A 880 21.13 15.43 -35.93
N TRP A 881 20.55 15.14 -37.09
CA TRP A 881 20.37 16.12 -38.18
C TRP A 881 19.06 16.91 -38.04
N LEU A 882 17.99 16.26 -37.58
CA LEU A 882 16.71 16.92 -37.29
C LEU A 882 16.78 17.79 -36.02
N ALA A 883 17.63 17.41 -35.06
CA ALA A 883 17.92 18.16 -33.84
C ALA A 883 18.68 19.48 -34.09
N SER A 884 19.48 19.55 -35.17
CA SER A 884 20.24 20.78 -35.51
C SER A 884 19.38 21.89 -36.12
N PHE A 885 18.09 21.64 -36.41
CA PHE A 885 17.15 22.71 -36.76
C PHE A 885 16.59 23.34 -35.48
N GLU A 886 16.53 24.67 -35.43
CA GLU A 886 16.01 25.47 -34.30
C GLU A 886 14.48 25.43 -34.18
N MET A 887 13.86 24.27 -34.43
CA MET A 887 12.41 24.05 -34.36
C MET A 887 12.08 23.05 -33.25
N GLU A 888 11.78 23.55 -32.05
CA GLU A 888 11.41 22.70 -30.89
C GLU A 888 10.31 21.69 -31.22
N GLY A 889 9.30 22.11 -31.98
CA GLY A 889 8.19 21.27 -32.42
C GLY A 889 8.62 20.09 -33.30
N LEU A 890 9.70 20.24 -34.08
CA LEU A 890 10.30 19.13 -34.84
C LEU A 890 11.01 18.18 -33.90
N CYS A 891 11.84 18.69 -32.98
CA CYS A 891 12.58 17.88 -32.02
C CYS A 891 11.65 17.04 -31.12
N VAL A 892 10.57 17.64 -30.61
CA VAL A 892 9.54 16.92 -29.84
C VAL A 892 8.88 15.83 -30.69
N ALA A 893 8.56 16.10 -31.97
CA ALA A 893 7.96 15.10 -32.85
C ALA A 893 8.91 13.92 -33.14
N VAL A 894 10.20 14.18 -33.35
CA VAL A 894 11.23 13.14 -33.55
C VAL A 894 11.38 12.28 -32.31
N ALA A 895 11.51 12.89 -31.12
CA ALA A 895 11.60 12.17 -29.85
C ALA A 895 10.36 11.29 -29.58
N VAL A 896 9.16 11.79 -29.90
CA VAL A 896 7.88 11.06 -29.83
C VAL A 896 7.86 9.85 -30.78
N PHE A 897 8.30 10.01 -32.04
CA PHE A 897 8.39 8.89 -32.98
C PHE A 897 9.43 7.85 -32.53
N LEU A 898 10.60 8.30 -32.07
CA LEU A 898 11.68 7.43 -31.64
C LEU A 898 11.26 6.58 -30.42
N HIS A 899 10.59 7.20 -29.44
CA HIS A 899 9.97 6.52 -28.30
C HIS A 899 8.89 5.51 -28.75
N PHE A 900 8.00 5.91 -29.67
CA PHE A 900 6.95 5.04 -30.19
C PHE A 900 7.48 3.80 -30.92
N PHE A 901 8.46 3.95 -31.83
CA PHE A 901 9.04 2.82 -32.56
C PHE A 901 9.92 1.92 -31.67
N LEU A 902 10.50 2.46 -30.59
CA LEU A 902 11.21 1.67 -29.57
C LEU A 902 10.24 0.74 -28.84
N LEU A 903 9.18 1.31 -28.24
CA LEU A 903 8.13 0.55 -27.55
C LEU A 903 7.45 -0.48 -28.46
N THR A 904 7.18 -0.09 -29.70
CA THR A 904 6.58 -0.98 -30.73
C THR A 904 7.50 -2.15 -31.07
N SER A 905 8.82 -1.92 -31.14
CA SER A 905 9.80 -2.98 -31.40
C SER A 905 9.82 -4.01 -30.25
N PHE A 906 9.84 -3.56 -28.99
CA PHE A 906 9.72 -4.46 -27.83
C PHE A 906 8.39 -5.23 -27.83
N THR A 907 7.28 -4.54 -28.13
CA THR A 907 5.94 -5.14 -28.14
C THR A 907 5.84 -6.25 -29.20
N TRP A 908 6.43 -6.07 -30.38
CA TRP A 908 6.46 -7.11 -31.41
C TRP A 908 7.39 -8.29 -31.08
N MET A 909 8.51 -8.07 -30.38
CA MET A 909 9.34 -9.17 -29.83
C MET A 909 8.56 -9.97 -28.78
N GLY A 910 7.80 -9.30 -27.90
CA GLY A 910 6.88 -9.92 -26.94
C GLY A 910 5.73 -10.70 -27.60
N LEU A 911 5.17 -10.19 -28.69
CA LEU A 911 4.12 -10.90 -29.44
C LEU A 911 4.68 -12.15 -30.15
N GLU A 912 5.91 -12.16 -30.65
CA GLU A 912 6.51 -13.36 -31.25
C GLU A 912 6.82 -14.44 -30.18
N SER A 913 7.24 -14.07 -28.97
CA SER A 913 7.42 -15.05 -27.88
C SER A 913 6.08 -15.67 -27.43
N ILE A 914 5.00 -14.88 -27.36
CA ILE A 914 3.63 -15.36 -27.13
C ILE A 914 3.14 -16.24 -28.30
N HIS A 915 3.47 -15.90 -29.55
CA HIS A 915 3.14 -16.75 -30.69
C HIS A 915 3.82 -18.12 -30.58
N MET A 916 5.11 -18.13 -30.21
CA MET A 916 5.90 -19.33 -30.04
C MET A 916 5.42 -20.20 -28.87
N TYR A 917 4.93 -19.59 -27.77
CA TYR A 917 4.23 -20.30 -26.69
C TYR A 917 3.00 -21.07 -27.20
N ILE A 918 2.14 -20.39 -27.95
CA ILE A 918 0.91 -20.99 -28.48
C ILE A 918 1.26 -22.11 -29.47
N ALA A 919 2.28 -21.93 -30.30
CA ALA A 919 2.69 -22.90 -31.31
C ALA A 919 3.39 -24.15 -30.75
N LEU A 920 4.14 -24.04 -29.65
CA LEU A 920 4.99 -25.14 -29.13
C LEU A 920 4.52 -25.72 -27.79
N VAL A 921 3.86 -24.95 -26.92
CA VAL A 921 3.34 -25.42 -25.63
C VAL A 921 1.85 -25.74 -25.71
N LYS A 922 1.05 -24.82 -26.27
CA LYS A 922 -0.42 -24.94 -26.32
C LYS A 922 -0.92 -25.63 -27.60
N VAL A 923 -0.28 -26.75 -27.94
CA VAL A 923 -0.39 -27.44 -29.25
C VAL A 923 -1.81 -27.94 -29.59
N PHE A 924 -2.71 -28.09 -28.61
CA PHE A 924 -4.07 -28.61 -28.82
C PHE A 924 -5.14 -27.51 -28.90
N ASN A 925 -5.77 -27.42 -30.08
CA ASN A 925 -7.06 -26.81 -30.37
C ASN A 925 -7.25 -25.29 -30.05
N THR A 926 -6.24 -24.45 -30.33
CA THR A 926 -6.37 -22.97 -30.25
C THR A 926 -6.55 -22.30 -31.62
N TYR A 927 -7.71 -22.46 -32.26
CA TYR A 927 -8.08 -21.64 -33.42
C TYR A 927 -8.54 -20.24 -32.97
N ILE A 928 -7.73 -19.20 -33.24
CA ILE A 928 -8.06 -17.81 -32.88
C ILE A 928 -8.55 -17.05 -34.11
N ARG A 929 -9.87 -16.82 -34.19
CA ARG A 929 -10.50 -16.04 -35.28
C ARG A 929 -9.89 -14.62 -35.34
N ARG A 930 -9.44 -14.22 -36.54
CA ARG A 930 -8.74 -12.95 -36.81
C ARG A 930 -7.44 -12.73 -35.99
N TYR A 931 -6.70 -13.81 -35.66
CA TYR A 931 -5.44 -13.78 -34.88
C TYR A 931 -4.53 -12.58 -35.14
N ILE A 932 -4.06 -12.40 -36.38
CA ILE A 932 -3.10 -11.34 -36.74
C ILE A 932 -3.65 -9.92 -36.53
N LEU A 933 -4.96 -9.70 -36.70
CA LEU A 933 -5.58 -8.39 -36.46
C LEU A 933 -5.50 -8.01 -34.98
N LYS A 934 -5.75 -8.97 -34.07
CA LYS A 934 -5.60 -8.75 -32.62
C LYS A 934 -4.14 -8.43 -32.25
N PHE A 935 -3.20 -9.12 -32.88
CA PHE A 935 -1.77 -8.87 -32.68
C PHE A 935 -1.36 -7.48 -33.19
N CYS A 936 -1.88 -7.01 -34.34
CA CYS A 936 -1.64 -5.64 -34.80
C CYS A 936 -2.26 -4.58 -33.87
N ILE A 937 -3.46 -4.82 -33.33
CA ILE A 937 -4.10 -3.90 -32.37
C ILE A 937 -3.27 -3.76 -31.10
N VAL A 938 -2.74 -4.86 -30.53
CA VAL A 938 -1.85 -4.79 -29.36
C VAL A 938 -0.49 -4.19 -29.74
N GLY A 939 0.13 -4.70 -30.81
CA GLY A 939 1.50 -4.39 -31.21
C GLY A 939 1.75 -2.93 -31.57
N TRP A 940 0.78 -2.27 -32.23
CA TRP A 940 0.86 -0.84 -32.56
C TRP A 940 0.04 0.04 -31.59
N GLY A 941 -1.06 -0.47 -31.04
CA GLY A 941 -1.98 0.32 -30.22
C GLY A 941 -1.52 0.54 -28.78
N LEU A 942 -0.91 -0.45 -28.12
CA LEU A 942 -0.44 -0.30 -26.74
C LEU A 942 0.70 0.75 -26.63
N PRO A 943 1.74 0.72 -27.49
CA PRO A 943 2.70 1.82 -27.61
C PRO A 943 2.06 3.18 -27.91
N ALA A 944 1.08 3.24 -28.82
CA ALA A 944 0.45 4.50 -29.21
C ALA A 944 -0.29 5.16 -28.02
N VAL A 945 -1.01 4.37 -27.22
CA VAL A 945 -1.69 4.86 -26.01
C VAL A 945 -0.68 5.42 -25.01
N ILE A 946 0.40 4.67 -24.70
CA ILE A 946 1.43 5.10 -23.74
C ILE A 946 2.04 6.45 -24.17
N VAL A 947 2.47 6.57 -25.43
CA VAL A 947 3.11 7.79 -25.95
C VAL A 947 2.11 8.96 -26.00
N ALA A 948 0.86 8.72 -26.41
CA ALA A 948 -0.18 9.74 -26.40
C ALA A 948 -0.51 10.24 -25.00
N THR A 949 -0.55 9.36 -23.99
CA THR A 949 -0.76 9.75 -22.59
C THR A 949 0.39 10.61 -22.07
N VAL A 950 1.65 10.30 -22.38
CA VAL A 950 2.78 11.19 -22.01
C VAL A 950 2.63 12.58 -22.64
N VAL A 951 2.38 12.65 -23.95
CA VAL A 951 2.22 13.93 -24.67
C VAL A 951 1.01 14.74 -24.16
N ALA A 952 -0.05 14.07 -23.70
CA ALA A 952 -1.25 14.71 -23.15
C ALA A 952 -1.09 15.20 -21.71
N ILE A 953 -0.19 14.59 -20.92
CA ILE A 953 0.13 15.03 -19.54
C ILE A 953 1.16 16.16 -19.58
N ASP A 954 2.29 15.95 -20.26
CA ASP A 954 3.34 16.95 -20.39
C ASP A 954 4.12 16.77 -21.70
N LYS A 955 3.90 17.70 -22.63
CA LYS A 955 4.67 17.79 -23.88
C LYS A 955 6.16 18.09 -23.62
N ASN A 956 6.49 18.79 -22.55
CA ASN A 956 7.86 19.26 -22.22
C ASN A 956 8.74 18.17 -21.60
N SER A 957 8.19 16.96 -21.41
CA SER A 957 8.92 15.74 -21.07
C SER A 957 9.69 15.19 -22.27
N TYR A 958 9.45 15.69 -23.47
CA TYR A 958 10.31 15.53 -24.65
C TYR A 958 11.07 16.83 -24.94
N GLY A 959 12.29 16.74 -25.46
CA GLY A 959 13.06 17.91 -25.82
C GLY A 959 14.46 17.60 -26.34
N LYS A 960 15.24 18.66 -26.52
CA LYS A 960 16.63 18.62 -26.98
C LYS A 960 17.57 18.23 -25.83
N MET A 961 18.54 17.39 -26.13
CA MET A 961 19.63 16.97 -25.24
C MET A 961 20.98 17.23 -25.91
N GLU A 962 22.00 17.48 -25.09
CA GLU A 962 23.39 17.53 -25.53
C GLU A 962 24.10 16.20 -25.19
N TYR A 963 24.79 15.61 -26.17
CA TYR A 963 25.59 14.41 -25.97
C TYR A 963 27.05 14.65 -26.34
N GLY A 964 27.98 14.04 -25.59
CA GLY A 964 29.43 14.13 -25.88
C GLY A 964 30.11 15.44 -25.46
N LYS A 965 29.64 16.11 -24.40
CA LYS A 965 30.25 17.37 -23.89
C LYS A 965 31.62 17.11 -23.23
N GLY A 966 32.70 17.36 -23.99
CA GLY A 966 34.09 17.40 -23.50
C GLY A 966 34.40 18.69 -22.72
N GLU A 967 35.53 18.71 -22.01
CA GLU A 967 35.89 19.75 -21.03
C GLU A 967 36.00 21.17 -21.61
N THR A 968 36.25 21.31 -22.92
CA THR A 968 36.33 22.60 -23.63
C THR A 968 35.02 23.05 -24.27
N GLY A 969 33.91 22.30 -24.10
CA GLY A 969 32.60 22.59 -24.69
C GLY A 969 32.50 22.43 -26.22
N GLN A 970 33.61 22.14 -26.91
CA GLN A 970 33.67 22.16 -28.37
C GLN A 970 33.45 20.77 -28.98
N GLY A 971 32.18 20.39 -29.21
CA GLY A 971 31.84 19.16 -29.94
C GLY A 971 30.59 18.41 -29.47
N SER A 972 29.72 19.03 -28.67
CA SER A 972 28.44 18.44 -28.27
C SER A 972 27.53 18.18 -29.48
N SER A 973 27.19 16.92 -29.73
CA SER A 973 26.17 16.54 -30.70
C SER A 973 24.79 16.64 -30.07
N GLU A 974 23.89 17.36 -30.73
CA GLU A 974 22.52 17.57 -30.26
C GLU A 974 21.63 16.37 -30.65
N PHE A 975 20.70 15.99 -29.76
CA PHE A 975 19.86 14.79 -29.92
C PHE A 975 18.46 15.02 -29.32
N CYS A 976 17.41 14.42 -29.86
CA CYS A 976 16.01 14.68 -29.47
C CYS A 976 15.39 13.49 -28.71
N TRP A 977 15.15 13.67 -27.40
CA TRP A 977 14.76 12.55 -26.53
C TRP A 977 13.85 12.93 -25.35
N ILE A 978 13.58 11.95 -24.48
CA ILE A 978 12.76 12.09 -23.28
C ILE A 978 13.59 12.79 -22.19
N ARG A 979 13.32 14.08 -21.97
CA ARG A 979 13.99 14.93 -20.97
C ARG A 979 13.63 14.55 -19.53
N SER A 980 12.42 14.06 -19.29
CA SER A 980 11.99 13.65 -17.94
C SER A 980 12.51 12.25 -17.57
N HIS A 981 13.40 12.19 -16.57
CA HIS A 981 13.90 10.92 -16.02
C HIS A 981 12.76 10.00 -15.55
N VAL A 982 11.73 10.55 -14.91
CA VAL A 982 10.57 9.77 -14.43
C VAL A 982 9.84 9.11 -15.60
N VAL A 983 9.60 9.85 -16.69
CA VAL A 983 8.99 9.28 -17.91
C VAL A 983 9.89 8.20 -18.49
N PHE A 984 11.20 8.45 -18.65
CA PHE A 984 12.14 7.47 -19.18
C PHE A 984 12.16 6.16 -18.36
N TYR A 985 12.24 6.23 -17.03
CA TYR A 985 12.25 5.02 -16.20
C TYR A 985 10.91 4.28 -16.23
N VAL A 986 9.77 4.98 -16.21
CA VAL A 986 8.44 4.35 -16.23
C VAL A 986 8.12 3.76 -17.62
N THR A 987 8.22 4.55 -18.69
CA THR A 987 7.75 4.15 -20.01
C THR A 987 8.76 3.33 -20.79
N CYS A 988 10.07 3.59 -20.69
CA CYS A 988 11.08 2.80 -21.38
C CYS A 988 11.57 1.62 -20.51
N VAL A 989 12.13 1.89 -19.32
CA VAL A 989 12.79 0.84 -18.51
C VAL A 989 11.77 -0.12 -17.89
N GLY A 990 10.70 0.39 -17.28
CA GLY A 990 9.63 -0.43 -16.69
C GLY A 990 8.91 -1.30 -17.72
N TYR A 991 8.51 -0.72 -18.86
CA TYR A 991 7.87 -1.44 -19.96
C TYR A 991 8.78 -2.51 -20.57
N PHE A 992 10.05 -2.17 -20.81
CA PHE A 992 11.05 -3.15 -21.27
C PHE A 992 11.19 -4.30 -20.27
N SER A 993 11.29 -4.01 -18.97
CA SER A 993 11.47 -5.03 -17.93
C SER A 993 10.38 -6.10 -17.95
N VAL A 994 9.11 -5.69 -18.07
CA VAL A 994 7.96 -6.61 -18.14
C VAL A 994 8.02 -7.49 -19.39
N LEU A 995 8.32 -6.91 -20.57
CA LEU A 995 8.41 -7.66 -21.82
C LEU A 995 9.66 -8.55 -21.90
N PHE A 996 10.78 -8.10 -21.33
CA PHE A 996 12.03 -8.85 -21.24
C PHE A 996 11.87 -10.08 -20.36
N LEU A 997 11.28 -9.96 -19.16
CA LEU A 997 11.00 -11.10 -18.29
C LEU A 997 10.09 -12.14 -18.97
N LEU A 998 9.08 -11.70 -19.73
CA LEU A 998 8.23 -12.58 -20.53
C LEU A 998 9.05 -13.31 -21.62
N ASN A 999 9.90 -12.58 -22.34
CA ASN A 999 10.75 -13.15 -23.40
C ASN A 999 11.82 -14.11 -22.85
N VAL A 1000 12.43 -13.81 -21.70
CA VAL A 1000 13.38 -14.70 -20.99
C VAL A 1000 12.69 -16.00 -20.59
N ALA A 1001 11.52 -15.92 -19.93
CA ALA A 1001 10.75 -17.10 -19.53
C ALA A 1001 10.38 -17.96 -20.75
N MET A 1002 9.95 -17.33 -21.85
CA MET A 1002 9.62 -18.03 -23.09
C MET A 1002 10.83 -18.63 -23.81
N PHE A 1003 11.97 -17.95 -23.82
CA PHE A 1003 13.22 -18.47 -24.35
C PHE A 1003 13.64 -19.76 -23.62
N ILE A 1004 13.56 -19.76 -22.28
CA ILE A 1004 13.86 -20.93 -21.44
C ILE A 1004 12.90 -22.09 -21.76
N VAL A 1005 11.59 -21.85 -21.78
CA VAL A 1005 10.58 -22.88 -22.11
C VAL A 1005 10.83 -23.51 -23.48
N VAL A 1006 11.13 -22.69 -24.49
CA VAL A 1006 11.39 -23.20 -25.85
C VAL A 1006 12.73 -23.92 -25.96
N MET A 1007 13.77 -23.47 -25.24
CA MET A 1007 15.04 -24.19 -25.15
C MET A 1007 14.85 -25.59 -24.53
N ILE A 1008 14.09 -25.69 -23.43
CA ILE A 1008 13.73 -26.97 -22.80
C ILE A 1008 12.97 -27.87 -23.80
N GLN A 1009 12.02 -27.33 -24.56
CA GLN A 1009 11.26 -28.10 -25.56
C GLN A 1009 12.11 -28.53 -26.76
N ILE A 1010 13.09 -27.74 -27.20
CA ILE A 1010 14.05 -28.12 -28.24
C ILE A 1010 14.92 -29.28 -27.75
N CYS A 1011 15.48 -29.18 -26.55
CA CYS A 1011 16.26 -30.26 -25.93
C CYS A 1011 15.42 -31.54 -25.75
N GLY A 1012 14.19 -31.43 -25.24
CA GLY A 1012 13.30 -32.57 -24.99
C GLY A 1012 12.79 -33.27 -26.26
N ARG A 1013 12.68 -32.58 -27.39
CA ARG A 1013 12.22 -33.16 -28.67
C ARG A 1013 13.23 -34.08 -29.35
N ASN A 1014 14.52 -33.97 -29.03
CA ASN A 1014 15.57 -34.69 -29.75
C ASN A 1014 15.64 -36.20 -29.40
N GLY A 1015 15.02 -36.64 -28.30
CA GLY A 1015 15.18 -38.00 -27.76
C GLY A 1015 14.52 -39.17 -28.52
N LYS A 1016 13.90 -38.98 -29.69
CA LYS A 1016 13.15 -40.06 -30.38
C LYS A 1016 13.29 -40.23 -31.90
N ARG A 1017 14.10 -39.44 -32.65
CA ARG A 1017 14.38 -39.71 -34.09
C ARG A 1017 15.49 -38.83 -34.71
N SER A 1018 16.73 -39.35 -34.83
CA SER A 1018 17.66 -38.97 -35.92
C SER A 1018 18.93 -39.86 -35.95
N ASN A 1019 19.30 -40.40 -37.11
CA ASN A 1019 20.67 -40.85 -37.35
C ASN A 1019 21.48 -39.64 -37.86
N ARG A 1020 22.11 -38.90 -36.95
CA ARG A 1020 22.89 -37.70 -37.26
C ARG A 1020 24.19 -37.64 -36.47
N THR A 1021 25.19 -36.96 -37.04
CA THR A 1021 26.46 -36.74 -36.35
C THR A 1021 26.31 -35.71 -35.22
N LEU A 1022 27.06 -35.88 -34.12
CA LEU A 1022 27.07 -34.94 -33.00
C LEU A 1022 27.37 -33.50 -33.45
N ARG A 1023 28.24 -33.33 -34.45
CA ARG A 1023 28.60 -32.03 -35.03
C ARG A 1023 27.43 -31.36 -35.76
N GLU A 1024 26.64 -32.10 -36.55
CA GLU A 1024 25.41 -31.56 -37.15
C GLU A 1024 24.35 -31.20 -36.11
N GLU A 1025 24.22 -32.03 -35.08
CA GLU A 1025 23.25 -31.82 -34.00
C GLU A 1025 23.57 -30.54 -33.20
N VAL A 1026 24.83 -30.39 -32.78
CA VAL A 1026 25.33 -29.16 -32.12
C VAL A 1026 25.21 -27.94 -33.03
N LEU A 1027 25.59 -28.03 -34.32
CA LEU A 1027 25.45 -26.91 -35.25
C LEU A 1027 23.98 -26.51 -35.49
N ARG A 1028 23.05 -27.48 -35.56
CA ARG A 1028 21.61 -27.18 -35.68
C ARG A 1028 21.08 -26.48 -34.43
N ASN A 1029 21.44 -26.99 -33.25
CA ASN A 1029 20.94 -26.45 -31.98
C ASN A 1029 21.53 -25.07 -31.68
N LEU A 1030 22.85 -24.87 -31.92
CA LEU A 1030 23.49 -23.55 -31.82
C LEU A 1030 22.88 -22.54 -32.80
N ARG A 1031 22.66 -22.93 -34.07
CA ARG A 1031 21.94 -22.09 -35.05
C ARG A 1031 20.54 -21.71 -34.56
N SER A 1032 19.82 -22.62 -33.92
CA SER A 1032 18.49 -22.34 -33.37
C SER A 1032 18.55 -21.36 -32.18
N VAL A 1033 19.50 -21.55 -31.26
CA VAL A 1033 19.70 -20.68 -30.09
C VAL A 1033 20.03 -19.26 -30.54
N VAL A 1034 21.05 -19.07 -31.40
CA VAL A 1034 21.45 -17.74 -31.88
C VAL A 1034 20.32 -17.04 -32.63
N SER A 1035 19.59 -17.78 -33.50
CA SER A 1035 18.41 -17.24 -34.20
C SER A 1035 17.33 -16.73 -33.26
N LEU A 1036 17.04 -17.45 -32.16
CA LEU A 1036 16.03 -17.05 -31.18
C LEU A 1036 16.49 -15.89 -30.28
N THR A 1037 17.78 -15.81 -29.93
CA THR A 1037 18.35 -14.73 -29.10
C THR A 1037 18.11 -13.36 -29.72
N PHE A 1038 18.34 -13.20 -31.04
CA PHE A 1038 18.09 -11.94 -31.75
C PHE A 1038 16.60 -11.70 -32.07
N LEU A 1039 15.82 -12.76 -32.30
CA LEU A 1039 14.39 -12.64 -32.58
C LEU A 1039 13.58 -12.14 -31.37
N LEU A 1040 13.92 -12.62 -30.16
CA LEU A 1040 13.24 -12.24 -28.92
C LEU A 1040 13.85 -11.01 -28.23
N GLY A 1041 14.85 -10.37 -28.83
CA GLY A 1041 15.48 -9.16 -28.30
C GLY A 1041 16.33 -9.37 -27.04
N MET A 1042 16.78 -10.60 -26.76
CA MET A 1042 17.52 -10.94 -25.54
C MET A 1042 18.79 -10.10 -25.36
N THR A 1043 19.38 -9.63 -26.47
CA THR A 1043 20.58 -8.77 -26.48
C THR A 1043 20.34 -7.35 -25.94
N TRP A 1044 19.09 -6.89 -25.85
CA TRP A 1044 18.75 -5.63 -25.17
C TRP A 1044 18.94 -5.71 -23.65
N GLY A 1045 19.02 -6.93 -23.09
CA GLY A 1045 19.42 -7.14 -21.70
C GLY A 1045 20.80 -6.56 -21.36
N PHE A 1046 21.70 -6.39 -22.34
CA PHE A 1046 22.98 -5.73 -22.09
C PHE A 1046 22.80 -4.24 -21.73
N ALA A 1047 21.87 -3.51 -22.34
CA ALA A 1047 21.57 -2.14 -21.91
C ALA A 1047 20.96 -2.10 -20.50
N PHE A 1048 20.09 -3.06 -20.19
CA PHE A 1048 19.44 -3.16 -18.87
C PHE A 1048 20.43 -3.48 -17.73
N PHE A 1049 21.47 -4.28 -18.00
CA PHE A 1049 22.51 -4.61 -17.03
C PHE A 1049 23.75 -3.69 -17.10
N ALA A 1050 23.73 -2.61 -17.91
CA ALA A 1050 24.83 -1.65 -18.04
C ALA A 1050 24.90 -0.63 -16.88
N TRP A 1051 25.04 -1.09 -15.65
CA TRP A 1051 25.22 -0.27 -14.45
C TRP A 1051 26.49 -0.63 -13.67
N GLY A 1052 26.98 0.30 -12.85
CA GLY A 1052 28.20 0.11 -12.05
C GLY A 1052 29.45 -0.19 -12.90
N PRO A 1053 30.42 -0.99 -12.39
CA PRO A 1053 31.73 -1.18 -13.02
C PRO A 1053 31.70 -1.93 -14.37
N VAL A 1054 30.57 -2.56 -14.72
CA VAL A 1054 30.39 -3.31 -15.97
C VAL A 1054 29.73 -2.48 -17.09
N ASN A 1055 29.28 -1.25 -16.79
CA ASN A 1055 28.58 -0.36 -17.71
C ASN A 1055 29.29 -0.24 -19.08
N LEU A 1056 30.58 0.14 -19.11
CA LEU A 1056 31.32 0.33 -20.36
C LEU A 1056 31.34 -0.93 -21.25
N VAL A 1057 31.56 -2.11 -20.65
CA VAL A 1057 31.62 -3.39 -21.38
C VAL A 1057 30.25 -3.76 -21.93
N PHE A 1058 29.20 -3.60 -21.12
CA PHE A 1058 27.84 -3.88 -21.56
C PHE A 1058 27.28 -2.87 -22.57
N MET A 1059 27.67 -1.59 -22.51
CA MET A 1059 27.35 -0.61 -23.55
C MET A 1059 27.98 -0.97 -24.89
N TYR A 1060 29.25 -1.40 -24.93
CA TYR A 1060 29.86 -1.90 -26.17
C TYR A 1060 29.14 -3.15 -26.72
N LEU A 1061 28.84 -4.13 -25.86
CA LEU A 1061 28.09 -5.33 -26.27
C LEU A 1061 26.68 -4.98 -26.76
N PHE A 1062 25.99 -4.06 -26.07
CA PHE A 1062 24.68 -3.57 -26.47
C PHE A 1062 24.73 -2.89 -27.84
N SER A 1063 25.58 -1.88 -28.04
CA SER A 1063 25.68 -1.18 -29.33
C SER A 1063 26.05 -2.14 -30.45
N ILE A 1064 26.97 -3.08 -30.25
CA ILE A 1064 27.31 -4.09 -31.28
C ILE A 1064 26.12 -4.99 -31.60
N PHE A 1065 25.43 -5.57 -30.60
CA PHE A 1065 24.36 -6.53 -30.89
C PHE A 1065 23.04 -5.89 -31.32
N ASN A 1066 22.69 -4.72 -30.79
CA ASN A 1066 21.52 -3.96 -31.20
C ASN A 1066 21.67 -3.44 -32.63
N SER A 1067 22.80 -2.79 -32.93
CA SER A 1067 23.06 -2.25 -34.26
C SER A 1067 23.30 -3.33 -35.33
N LEU A 1068 23.43 -4.62 -34.96
CA LEU A 1068 23.43 -5.74 -35.89
C LEU A 1068 22.14 -6.59 -35.87
N GLN A 1069 21.11 -6.23 -35.09
CA GLN A 1069 19.91 -7.05 -34.92
C GLN A 1069 19.17 -7.31 -36.24
N GLY A 1070 19.03 -6.29 -37.11
CA GLY A 1070 18.42 -6.42 -38.45
C GLY A 1070 19.23 -7.32 -39.40
N LEU A 1071 20.56 -7.32 -39.29
CA LEU A 1071 21.43 -8.22 -40.05
C LEU A 1071 21.25 -9.68 -39.61
N PHE A 1072 21.23 -9.95 -38.31
CA PHE A 1072 21.02 -11.33 -37.82
C PHE A 1072 19.61 -11.85 -38.15
N ILE A 1073 18.58 -10.99 -38.08
CA ILE A 1073 17.22 -11.31 -38.54
C ILE A 1073 17.23 -11.68 -40.03
N PHE A 1074 17.88 -10.87 -40.89
CA PHE A 1074 18.02 -11.19 -42.31
C PHE A 1074 18.76 -12.52 -42.53
N ILE A 1075 19.90 -12.74 -41.86
CA ILE A 1075 20.69 -13.97 -42.02
C ILE A 1075 19.84 -15.21 -41.70
N PHE A 1076 19.25 -15.29 -40.50
CA PHE A 1076 18.58 -16.52 -40.07
C PHE A 1076 17.15 -16.69 -40.62
N HIS A 1077 16.38 -15.60 -40.71
CA HIS A 1077 14.96 -15.63 -41.07
C HIS A 1077 14.67 -15.24 -42.54
N CYS A 1078 15.67 -14.73 -43.28
CA CYS A 1078 15.57 -14.49 -44.72
C CYS A 1078 16.56 -15.39 -45.49
N ALA A 1079 17.86 -15.07 -45.49
CA ALA A 1079 18.87 -15.68 -46.36
C ALA A 1079 19.10 -17.18 -46.12
N LEU A 1080 19.04 -17.66 -44.87
CA LEU A 1080 19.23 -19.07 -44.50
C LEU A 1080 17.92 -19.87 -44.38
N LYS A 1081 16.75 -19.24 -44.61
CA LYS A 1081 15.43 -19.90 -44.48
C LYS A 1081 15.05 -20.58 -45.80
N GLU A 1082 14.96 -21.91 -45.80
CA GLU A 1082 14.78 -22.71 -47.03
C GLU A 1082 13.62 -22.25 -47.93
N ASN A 1083 12.48 -21.89 -47.34
CA ASN A 1083 11.31 -21.44 -48.12
C ASN A 1083 11.60 -20.15 -48.89
N VAL A 1084 12.41 -19.24 -48.31
CA VAL A 1084 12.85 -18.00 -48.96
C VAL A 1084 13.86 -18.31 -50.06
N GLN A 1085 14.87 -19.13 -49.77
CA GLN A 1085 15.85 -19.59 -50.76
C GLN A 1085 15.18 -20.26 -51.97
N LYS A 1086 14.11 -21.05 -51.76
CA LYS A 1086 13.32 -21.68 -52.83
C LYS A 1086 12.56 -20.66 -53.68
N GLN A 1087 12.13 -19.51 -53.13
CA GLN A 1087 11.52 -18.42 -53.93
C GLN A 1087 12.59 -17.60 -54.67
N TRP A 1088 13.70 -17.23 -54.00
CA TRP A 1088 14.82 -16.52 -54.65
C TRP A 1088 15.38 -17.32 -55.83
N ARG A 1089 15.63 -18.63 -55.65
CA ARG A 1089 16.08 -19.53 -56.74
C ARG A 1089 15.05 -19.71 -57.85
N ARG A 1090 13.78 -19.35 -57.66
CA ARG A 1090 12.74 -19.46 -58.70
C ARG A 1090 12.55 -18.14 -59.47
N TYR A 1091 12.61 -17.00 -58.79
CA TYR A 1091 12.25 -15.69 -59.35
C TYR A 1091 13.42 -14.70 -59.51
N LEU A 1092 14.53 -14.85 -58.78
CA LEU A 1092 15.69 -13.94 -58.82
C LEU A 1092 16.94 -14.58 -59.46
N CYS A 1093 17.03 -15.91 -59.51
CA CYS A 1093 18.15 -16.60 -60.16
C CYS A 1093 17.87 -16.89 -61.65
N CYS A 1094 18.78 -16.44 -62.52
CA CYS A 1094 18.81 -16.79 -63.94
C CYS A 1094 19.80 -17.94 -64.22
N GLY A 1095 19.67 -18.58 -65.39
CA GLY A 1095 20.56 -19.65 -65.84
C GLY A 1095 20.55 -20.90 -64.95
N ARG A 1096 21.73 -21.55 -64.81
CA ARG A 1096 21.92 -22.86 -64.15
C ARG A 1096 21.51 -22.92 -62.66
N PHE A 1097 21.23 -21.77 -62.04
CA PHE A 1097 20.77 -21.68 -60.65
C PHE A 1097 19.25 -21.58 -60.48
N ARG A 1098 18.47 -21.48 -61.57
CA ARG A 1098 17.00 -21.37 -61.50
C ARG A 1098 16.35 -22.71 -61.16
N LEU A 1099 15.50 -22.74 -60.13
CA LEU A 1099 14.65 -23.89 -59.82
C LEU A 1099 13.53 -24.00 -60.86
N ALA A 1100 13.39 -25.16 -61.51
CA ALA A 1100 12.25 -25.45 -62.39
C ALA A 1100 10.91 -25.46 -61.62
N ASP A 1101 9.80 -25.26 -62.34
CA ASP A 1101 8.47 -25.08 -61.74
C ASP A 1101 7.68 -26.38 -61.44
N ASN A 1102 8.20 -27.54 -61.85
CA ASN A 1102 7.53 -28.82 -61.64
C ASN A 1102 7.29 -29.12 -60.14
N SER A 1103 6.14 -29.74 -59.86
CA SER A 1103 5.56 -29.88 -58.52
C SER A 1103 6.10 -31.09 -57.75
N ASP A 1104 6.23 -30.96 -56.43
CA ASP A 1104 6.55 -32.08 -55.53
C ASP A 1104 5.38 -33.08 -55.34
N TRP A 1105 4.39 -33.09 -56.25
CA TRP A 1105 3.29 -34.07 -56.26
C TRP A 1105 3.72 -35.45 -56.80
N SER A 1106 4.73 -35.49 -57.68
CA SER A 1106 5.16 -36.73 -58.36
C SER A 1106 6.25 -37.53 -57.64
N LYS A 1107 6.88 -37.00 -56.58
CA LYS A 1107 8.01 -37.67 -55.88
C LYS A 1107 7.64 -38.84 -54.98
N THR A 1108 6.35 -39.14 -54.80
CA THR A 1108 5.90 -40.37 -54.14
C THR A 1108 5.74 -41.54 -55.13
N ALA A 1109 5.97 -41.31 -56.43
CA ALA A 1109 5.58 -42.24 -57.51
C ALA A 1109 6.71 -42.60 -58.50
N THR A 1110 7.98 -42.56 -58.09
CA THR A 1110 9.06 -43.27 -58.82
C THR A 1110 10.32 -43.48 -57.97
N ASN A 1111 10.98 -44.63 -58.15
CA ASN A 1111 12.31 -45.03 -57.66
C ASN A 1111 12.53 -45.01 -56.14
N ASN A 1112 12.72 -46.13 -55.42
CA ASN A 1112 12.73 -47.55 -55.79
C ASN A 1112 13.65 -48.00 -56.94
N THR A 1113 14.81 -47.36 -57.09
CA THR A 1113 15.98 -47.99 -57.76
C THR A 1113 17.30 -47.35 -57.33
N LYS A 1114 18.37 -48.16 -57.43
CA LYS A 1114 19.80 -47.88 -57.19
C LYS A 1114 20.22 -46.50 -57.74
N LYS A 1115 20.96 -45.65 -57.03
CA LYS A 1115 22.32 -45.81 -56.48
C LYS A 1115 23.37 -46.20 -57.54
N VAL A 1116 24.04 -45.20 -58.12
CA VAL A 1116 25.49 -45.15 -58.36
C VAL A 1116 25.88 -43.69 -58.67
N SER A 1117 27.14 -43.34 -58.45
CA SER A 1117 27.69 -41.97 -58.44
C SER A 1117 28.59 -41.66 -59.63
N SER A 1118 28.56 -40.41 -60.10
CA SER A 1118 29.73 -39.76 -60.70
C SER A 1118 29.63 -38.23 -60.62
N ASP A 1119 30.67 -37.61 -60.05
CA ASP A 1119 30.94 -36.18 -60.09
C ASP A 1119 32.23 -35.96 -60.91
N THR A 1120 32.23 -35.04 -61.87
CA THR A 1120 33.47 -34.40 -62.35
C THR A 1120 33.21 -33.04 -63.01
N VAL A 1121 33.72 -31.98 -62.37
CA VAL A 1121 34.40 -30.79 -62.94
C VAL A 1121 33.76 -30.05 -64.14
N GLY A 1122 33.51 -28.73 -64.01
CA GLY A 1122 33.20 -27.87 -65.17
C GLY A 1122 33.03 -26.37 -64.93
N LYS A 1123 34.05 -25.60 -65.33
CA LYS A 1123 34.11 -24.14 -65.61
C LYS A 1123 33.10 -23.74 -66.73
N SER A 1124 32.76 -22.48 -67.09
CA SER A 1124 32.94 -21.10 -66.59
C SER A 1124 32.17 -20.11 -67.53
N LEU A 1125 32.13 -18.79 -67.22
CA LEU A 1125 31.75 -17.65 -68.11
C LEU A 1125 30.23 -17.59 -68.48
N SER A 1126 29.52 -16.45 -68.52
CA SER A 1126 29.67 -15.14 -69.22
C SER A 1126 29.28 -15.22 -70.72
N SER A 1127 28.48 -14.32 -71.31
CA SER A 1127 27.85 -13.07 -70.81
C SER A 1127 26.63 -12.61 -71.65
N SER A 1128 25.91 -11.60 -71.13
CA SER A 1128 25.28 -10.46 -71.86
C SER A 1128 24.38 -10.65 -73.10
N SER A 1129 23.14 -10.15 -73.00
CA SER A 1129 22.60 -9.19 -73.98
C SER A 1129 21.52 -8.29 -73.32
N PHE A 1130 21.33 -7.06 -73.82
CA PHE A 1130 20.35 -6.07 -73.32
C PHE A 1130 19.15 -5.95 -74.27
N GLY A 1131 17.98 -5.52 -73.78
CA GLY A 1131 16.79 -5.31 -74.60
C GLY A 1131 15.68 -4.52 -73.90
N SER A 1132 15.56 -3.24 -74.26
CA SER A 1132 14.61 -2.22 -73.78
C SER A 1132 13.13 -2.69 -73.82
N SER A 1133 12.38 -2.66 -72.71
CA SER A 1133 11.51 -1.55 -72.23
C SER A 1133 10.12 -1.41 -72.87
N THR A 1134 9.03 -1.35 -72.08
CA THR A 1134 7.94 -0.35 -72.24
C THR A 1134 6.84 -0.38 -71.14
N ALA A 1135 6.38 0.82 -70.76
CA ALA A 1135 5.03 1.28 -70.39
C ALA A 1135 4.04 0.44 -69.51
N ASN A 1136 3.85 0.91 -68.27
CA ASN A 1136 2.60 1.45 -67.67
C ASN A 1136 1.21 0.76 -67.75
N TRP A 1137 0.61 0.59 -66.54
CA TRP A 1137 -0.76 0.97 -66.10
C TRP A 1137 -1.96 0.82 -67.07
N THR A 1138 -3.03 0.12 -66.68
CA THR A 1138 -4.26 0.65 -66.01
C THR A 1138 -5.33 -0.49 -65.93
N SER A 1139 -6.54 -0.36 -65.34
CA SER A 1139 -6.98 0.18 -64.03
C SER A 1139 -8.46 -0.23 -63.75
N LYS A 1140 -8.86 -0.40 -62.47
CA LYS A 1140 -10.28 -0.60 -62.02
C LYS A 1140 -10.94 -1.89 -62.59
N ALA A 1141 -12.19 -2.31 -62.27
CA ALA A 1141 -13.31 -1.69 -61.56
C ALA A 1141 -14.11 -2.66 -60.64
N LYS A 1142 -15.31 -2.24 -60.19
CA LYS A 1142 -16.13 -2.90 -59.15
C LYS A 1142 -17.01 -4.05 -59.68
N ALA A 1143 -17.00 -5.15 -58.91
CA ALA A 1143 -18.13 -5.92 -58.35
C ALA A 1143 -19.53 -6.01 -59.01
N THR A 1144 -20.12 -7.20 -58.79
CA THR A 1144 -21.57 -7.54 -58.72
C THR A 1144 -22.37 -7.76 -60.01
N LEU A 1145 -22.74 -9.03 -60.26
CA LEU A 1145 -24.14 -9.45 -60.46
C LEU A 1145 -24.29 -10.97 -60.18
N ASN A 1146 -25.52 -11.47 -60.11
CA ASN A 1146 -25.88 -12.81 -59.59
C ASN A 1146 -26.82 -13.55 -60.61
N PRO A 1147 -27.51 -14.69 -60.33
CA PRO A 1147 -27.41 -15.89 -61.19
C PRO A 1147 -28.73 -16.31 -61.90
N PHE A 1148 -28.87 -17.62 -62.23
CA PHE A 1148 -29.95 -18.33 -62.97
C PHE A 1148 -29.79 -18.36 -64.51
N ALA A 1149 -30.15 -19.41 -65.27
CA ALA A 1149 -30.62 -20.79 -64.98
C ALA A 1149 -30.49 -21.72 -66.23
N LYS A 1150 -30.78 -23.04 -66.07
CA LYS A 1150 -31.54 -24.00 -66.96
C LYS A 1150 -31.35 -23.97 -68.51
N ARG A 1151 -31.46 -25.08 -69.29
CA ARG A 1151 -31.93 -26.47 -69.09
C ARG A 1151 -31.53 -27.37 -70.29
N ASN A 1152 -31.76 -28.70 -70.16
CA ASN A 1152 -32.02 -29.70 -71.23
C ASN A 1152 -30.86 -30.07 -72.20
N SER A 1153 -30.80 -31.27 -72.81
CA SER A 1153 -31.52 -32.56 -72.56
C SER A 1153 -30.94 -33.72 -73.39
N ASN A 1154 -30.84 -34.94 -72.83
CA ASN A 1154 -31.44 -36.20 -73.36
C ASN A 1154 -30.94 -37.45 -72.60
N ALA A 1155 -31.50 -38.63 -72.90
CA ALA A 1155 -31.48 -39.82 -72.03
C ALA A 1155 -31.33 -41.17 -72.75
N GLY A 1156 -31.09 -42.22 -71.98
CA GLY A 1156 -31.08 -43.64 -72.38
C GLY A 1156 -29.81 -44.39 -71.93
N LYS A 1157 -29.84 -45.67 -71.57
CA LYS A 1157 -30.98 -46.60 -71.33
C LYS A 1157 -30.45 -47.82 -70.53
N GLY A 1158 -31.23 -48.40 -69.62
CA GLY A 1158 -30.86 -49.63 -68.89
C GLY A 1158 -31.68 -49.81 -67.60
N TYR A 1159 -32.12 -51.03 -67.28
CA TYR A 1159 -33.14 -51.26 -66.24
C TYR A 1159 -33.11 -52.67 -65.63
N SER A 1160 -33.13 -52.76 -64.29
CA SER A 1160 -33.66 -53.89 -63.47
C SER A 1160 -32.94 -55.27 -63.55
N ASN A 1161 -33.16 -56.24 -62.63
CA ASN A 1161 -34.18 -56.32 -61.58
C ASN A 1161 -33.72 -57.03 -60.27
N GLN A 1162 -34.64 -57.12 -59.29
CA GLN A 1162 -34.56 -57.76 -57.95
C GLN A 1162 -34.46 -59.32 -58.03
N THR A 1163 -34.25 -60.14 -56.99
CA THR A 1163 -34.89 -60.23 -55.64
C THR A 1163 -34.09 -60.99 -54.55
N ASN A 1164 -34.60 -60.91 -53.30
CA ASN A 1164 -34.18 -61.59 -52.04
C ASN A 1164 -34.72 -63.06 -51.96
N PRO A 1165 -34.34 -63.98 -51.01
CA PRO A 1165 -34.79 -63.88 -49.59
C PRO A 1165 -34.03 -64.65 -48.43
N LYS A 1166 -34.38 -64.28 -47.18
CA LYS A 1166 -34.63 -65.11 -45.94
C LYS A 1166 -33.51 -65.54 -44.95
N SER A 1167 -33.98 -65.68 -43.68
CA SER A 1167 -33.37 -66.20 -42.42
C SER A 1167 -32.23 -65.36 -41.79
N VAL A 1168 -32.27 -64.83 -40.55
CA VAL A 1168 -32.83 -65.25 -39.23
C VAL A 1168 -32.05 -66.44 -38.64
N SER A 1169 -31.52 -66.42 -37.42
CA SER A 1169 -31.76 -65.61 -36.20
C SER A 1169 -30.46 -65.03 -35.61
N SER A 1170 -30.39 -64.15 -34.57
CA SER A 1170 -31.29 -63.19 -33.88
C SER A 1170 -30.45 -62.52 -32.74
N ASP A 1171 -30.82 -61.47 -32.00
CA ASP A 1171 -31.60 -60.22 -32.18
C ASP A 1171 -31.28 -59.32 -30.93
N GLY A 1172 -31.80 -58.08 -30.81
CA GLY A 1172 -31.54 -57.23 -29.62
C GLY A 1172 -32.13 -55.81 -29.63
N GLU A 1173 -31.87 -55.06 -28.54
CA GLU A 1173 -32.28 -53.66 -28.26
C GLU A 1173 -31.24 -53.00 -27.33
N ALA A 1174 -31.01 -51.68 -27.25
CA ALA A 1174 -31.45 -50.54 -28.09
C ALA A 1174 -30.55 -49.29 -27.80
N SER A 1175 -30.89 -48.16 -28.45
CA SER A 1175 -30.39 -46.78 -28.24
C SER A 1175 -29.03 -46.39 -28.85
N SER A 1176 -28.91 -45.12 -29.23
CA SER A 1176 -27.68 -44.50 -29.76
C SER A 1176 -27.66 -42.99 -29.51
N SER A 1177 -26.51 -42.43 -29.09
CA SER A 1177 -26.31 -40.97 -29.04
C SER A 1177 -24.83 -40.53 -28.97
N SER A 1178 -24.53 -39.42 -29.65
CA SER A 1178 -23.53 -38.38 -29.35
C SER A 1178 -22.07 -38.66 -28.89
N ILE A 1179 -21.12 -38.19 -29.72
CA ILE A 1179 -20.04 -37.20 -29.39
C ILE A 1179 -18.72 -37.67 -28.70
N ILE A 1180 -17.58 -37.37 -29.37
CA ILE A 1180 -16.15 -37.23 -28.92
C ILE A 1180 -15.36 -38.50 -28.44
N PRO A 1181 -14.19 -38.82 -29.05
CA PRO A 1181 -13.28 -39.90 -28.62
C PRO A 1181 -11.78 -39.50 -28.36
N VAL A 1182 -10.90 -40.51 -28.16
CA VAL A 1182 -9.39 -40.51 -28.16
C VAL A 1182 -8.70 -40.13 -26.82
N HIS A 1183 -7.76 -40.89 -26.21
CA HIS A 1183 -7.13 -42.23 -26.46
C HIS A 1183 -6.43 -42.78 -25.16
N GLN A 1184 -6.03 -44.07 -25.17
CA GLN A 1184 -5.54 -44.90 -24.05
C GLN A 1184 -4.00 -45.00 -23.85
N VAL A 1185 -3.58 -45.72 -22.78
CA VAL A 1185 -2.35 -46.56 -22.57
C VAL A 1185 -0.98 -45.82 -22.51
N ILE A 1186 -0.19 -45.81 -21.40
CA ILE A 1186 0.44 -46.87 -20.54
C ILE A 1186 1.72 -47.48 -21.15
N ASP A 1187 2.88 -47.48 -20.45
CA ASP A 1187 3.76 -48.67 -20.29
C ASP A 1187 4.91 -48.55 -19.24
N LYS A 1188 5.65 -49.66 -18.99
CA LYS A 1188 6.60 -49.90 -17.87
C LYS A 1188 8.12 -49.98 -18.23
N VAL A 1189 8.96 -49.35 -17.38
CA VAL A 1189 10.16 -49.89 -16.66
C VAL A 1189 11.41 -50.46 -17.41
N LYS A 1190 12.62 -50.15 -16.87
CA LYS A 1190 14.00 -50.67 -17.15
C LYS A 1190 14.65 -50.28 -18.50
N GLY A 1191 15.99 -50.17 -18.61
CA GLY A 1191 17.06 -50.17 -17.60
C GLY A 1191 18.47 -50.49 -18.16
N TYR A 1192 19.55 -50.06 -17.46
CA TYR A 1192 21.00 -50.29 -17.74
C TYR A 1192 21.56 -49.55 -18.99
N CYS A 1193 22.83 -49.13 -19.06
CA CYS A 1193 24.04 -49.30 -18.21
C CYS A 1193 24.96 -48.03 -18.36
N SER A 1194 26.26 -47.86 -17.98
CA SER A 1194 27.35 -48.69 -17.42
C SER A 1194 28.57 -47.84 -16.97
N VAL A 1195 29.37 -48.28 -15.98
CA VAL A 1195 30.88 -48.43 -15.95
C VAL A 1195 31.78 -47.21 -16.34
N ARG A 1196 32.92 -46.83 -15.68
CA ARG A 1196 33.78 -47.52 -14.68
C ARG A 1196 34.30 -46.66 -13.48
N SER A 1197 35.50 -46.07 -13.58
CA SER A 1197 36.42 -45.66 -12.47
C SER A 1197 37.55 -44.72 -13.00
N ASP A 1198 38.50 -44.13 -12.27
CA ASP A 1198 39.08 -44.27 -10.89
C ASP A 1198 39.37 -42.86 -10.31
N ASN A 1199 39.07 -42.51 -9.05
CA ASN A 1199 39.65 -42.86 -7.73
C ASN A 1199 40.93 -42.11 -7.31
N PHE A 1200 40.86 -41.36 -6.20
CA PHE A 1200 42.02 -41.04 -5.33
C PHE A 1200 41.57 -40.79 -3.86
N TYR A 1201 42.02 -41.66 -2.94
CA TYR A 1201 42.09 -41.58 -1.45
C TYR A 1201 40.95 -40.89 -0.64
N LYS A 1202 40.24 -41.59 0.26
CA LYS A 1202 40.59 -41.97 1.68
C LYS A 1202 40.66 -40.76 2.65
N ASN A 1203 40.16 -40.81 3.90
CA ASN A 1203 39.49 -41.89 4.66
C ASN A 1203 38.78 -41.35 5.95
N ILE A 1204 38.19 -42.28 6.73
CA ILE A 1204 38.04 -42.28 8.23
C ILE A 1204 36.80 -41.62 8.90
N ILE A 1205 36.06 -42.49 9.62
CA ILE A 1205 35.18 -42.31 10.81
C ILE A 1205 33.94 -41.38 10.63
N MET A 1206 32.68 -41.83 10.74
CA MET A 1206 31.94 -42.54 11.83
C MET A 1206 31.71 -41.62 13.06
N SER A 1207 30.65 -41.72 13.88
CA SER A 1207 29.59 -42.72 14.06
C SER A 1207 28.31 -42.07 14.66
N ASP A 1208 27.14 -42.66 14.42
CA ASP A 1208 26.05 -42.90 15.40
C ASP A 1208 25.37 -41.75 16.21
N SER A 1209 24.07 -41.80 16.53
CA SER A 1209 22.96 -42.66 16.04
C SER A 1209 21.57 -42.19 16.52
N PHE A 1210 20.54 -42.88 16.03
CA PHE A 1210 19.18 -43.09 16.56
C PHE A 1210 18.14 -41.95 16.68
N SER A 1211 17.04 -42.19 15.97
CA SER A 1211 15.69 -41.63 16.11
C SER A 1211 14.86 -42.37 17.16
N HIS A 1212 13.87 -41.71 17.80
CA HIS A 1212 12.53 -42.22 18.22
C HIS A 1212 11.86 -41.22 19.21
N ASN A 1213 10.54 -41.11 19.40
CA ASN A 1213 9.36 -41.39 18.55
C ASN A 1213 8.07 -40.75 19.15
N THR A 1214 6.98 -40.70 18.37
CA THR A 1214 5.54 -40.70 18.78
C THR A 1214 4.92 -39.63 19.71
N LYS A 1215 3.73 -39.15 19.27
CA LYS A 1215 2.55 -38.67 20.04
C LYS A 1215 2.70 -37.43 20.94
N PHE A 1216 2.07 -36.32 20.53
CA PHE A 1216 0.60 -36.24 20.54
C PHE A 1216 0.09 -35.61 19.24
#